data_AF-A0A1X0NJK7-F1
#
_entry.id   AF-A0A1X0NJK7-F1
#
_cell.length_a   1.000
_cell.length_b   1.000
_cell.length_c   1.000
_cell.angle_alpha   90.00
_cell.angle_beta   90.00
_cell.angle_gamma   90.00
#
_symmetry.space_group_name_H-M   'P 1'
#
loop_
_entity.id
_entity.type
_entity.pdbx_description
1 polymer ?
#
loop_
_entity_poly.entity_id
_entity_poly.type
_entity_poly.pdbx_seq_one_letter_code
_entity_poly.pdbx_strand_id
1 'polypeptide(L)'
;MTSALSAARACAHTILWESLRFSAFEGAIPHILLVVDRTPCTLQKVLVEGYLQELQHYNATTITTTTTKTSTSTSPLSLSPSSGTLRIDLDLSATTPSFTSGLDSNWKVTCGVVPFHAETFLDDVRLLQAFLRQCGKPTESVDDNESRETRWSESKMLRVFESLAPLLAPDDDSIKNNNNNNNNNNNNNNNNNNNNENHNDSSGSDGAWKDKLFRALREGPPRELLGCILIERNAFQLELEKYRLRLDLFKMGLRVAEHNHLEIMSRAADALAADNHHCKNGKECCLENEEIINYMRSCSLQPHVSESIGRAIADSIDAWSWEKRRTPQYGDELVKVVPPESFHAALGNKDLWSVYSDGVLLWREEEDACKDNKNNVCNSINNNDNNNNYNNNNKDHEKESTIVDKHPATATTTTTTSEPFVITGPGAPLRIICHDGQVLSFDGGMEDCLLNTGYYTAAHLPDRNTVEGHRQRFPVHDNTDSEGRNKQSLTMKKEENERHFEEEIDGVRNMEAGVGDSLPDADKRGRMKKKEYLSMLKRAGKKPGATAATTTEGGSRKRTTSPSEDVCGGDGACVGSSIGGTFPVGEVISESFDLSKLSGTCTVFAYPNLFKEVTMAQPQPITLRIERGIVTDISDNAPAEFVELIELVRQCEGACYVRELGIGLSPHVGKGRVVSDVTAFERQFGVHVSLGQRHPLFVKQAVKRNPDSTIATATAAAGGGELRVEGPVLKRKAGKYHIDVFLDAARLEMGAFAVDFTKGVRSTQPDTVAVNV
;
A
#
# COMPACT_ATOMS: atom_id res chain seq x y z
N MET A 1 21.01 -5.68 16.59
CA MET A 1 20.08 -5.65 15.44
C MET A 1 20.61 -4.60 14.49
N THR A 2 20.78 -4.92 13.20
CA THR A 2 21.31 -3.96 12.20
C THR A 2 20.33 -2.83 11.95
N SER A 3 20.82 -1.72 11.37
CA SER A 3 19.99 -0.56 11.00
C SER A 3 18.85 -0.97 10.07
N ALA A 4 19.13 -1.84 9.10
CA ALA A 4 18.14 -2.40 8.18
C ALA A 4 17.06 -3.23 8.87
N LEU A 5 17.41 -4.11 9.82
CA LEU A 5 16.41 -4.90 10.55
C LEU A 5 15.53 -4.04 11.45
N SER A 6 16.11 -3.02 12.08
CA SER A 6 15.33 -2.05 12.86
C SER A 6 14.31 -1.33 11.99
N ALA A 7 14.74 -0.85 10.80
CA ALA A 7 13.85 -0.21 9.83
C ALA A 7 12.78 -1.18 9.29
N ALA A 8 13.14 -2.43 9.02
CA ALA A 8 12.22 -3.47 8.58
C ALA A 8 11.13 -3.75 9.61
N ARG A 9 11.51 -3.83 10.89
CA ARG A 9 10.56 -4.06 11.99
C ARG A 9 9.63 -2.87 12.18
N ALA A 10 10.13 -1.64 12.09
CA ALA A 10 9.31 -0.43 12.13
C ALA A 10 8.32 -0.38 10.95
N CYS A 11 8.77 -0.73 9.75
CA CYS A 11 7.92 -0.90 8.58
C CYS A 11 6.81 -1.94 8.82
N ALA A 12 7.17 -3.13 9.32
CA ALA A 12 6.22 -4.18 9.61
C ALA A 12 5.19 -3.76 10.67
N HIS A 13 5.63 -3.08 11.75
CA HIS A 13 4.75 -2.57 12.80
C HIS A 13 3.69 -1.63 12.21
N THR A 14 4.13 -0.63 11.45
CA THR A 14 3.23 0.34 10.82
C THR A 14 2.22 -0.34 9.89
N ILE A 15 2.68 -1.26 9.04
CA ILE A 15 1.80 -1.92 8.06
C ILE A 15 0.80 -2.85 8.76
N LEU A 16 1.27 -3.73 9.66
CA LEU A 16 0.43 -4.74 10.30
C LEU A 16 -0.60 -4.12 11.26
N TRP A 17 -0.18 -3.18 12.08
CA TRP A 17 -0.95 -2.76 13.26
C TRP A 17 -1.61 -1.40 13.10
N GLU A 18 -0.97 -0.46 12.41
CA GLU A 18 -1.51 0.89 12.22
C GLU A 18 -2.35 0.97 10.94
N SER A 19 -1.82 0.47 9.82
CA SER A 19 -2.47 0.59 8.53
C SER A 19 -3.51 -0.50 8.28
N LEU A 20 -3.09 -1.77 8.32
CA LEU A 20 -4.00 -2.90 8.10
C LEU A 20 -4.77 -3.28 9.36
N ARG A 21 -4.39 -2.80 10.54
CA ARG A 21 -5.08 -2.99 11.83
C ARG A 21 -5.46 -4.43 12.14
N PHE A 22 -4.56 -5.39 11.91
CA PHE A 22 -4.85 -6.81 12.16
C PHE A 22 -5.19 -7.11 13.62
N SER A 23 -4.64 -6.33 14.57
CA SER A 23 -4.91 -6.44 16.00
C SER A 23 -6.34 -6.06 16.39
N ALA A 24 -7.07 -5.33 15.53
CA ALA A 24 -8.46 -4.95 15.76
C ALA A 24 -9.46 -6.06 15.41
N PHE A 25 -9.01 -7.14 14.75
CA PHE A 25 -9.90 -8.21 14.30
C PHE A 25 -10.29 -9.16 15.44
N GLU A 26 -11.58 -9.42 15.58
CA GLU A 26 -12.16 -10.17 16.70
C GLU A 26 -12.94 -11.42 16.25
N GLY A 27 -13.05 -12.38 17.16
CA GLY A 27 -13.85 -13.61 17.01
C GLY A 27 -13.14 -14.79 16.34
N ALA A 28 -11.98 -14.57 15.71
CA ALA A 28 -11.11 -15.63 15.21
C ALA A 28 -9.64 -15.20 15.24
N ILE A 29 -8.72 -16.15 15.27
CA ILE A 29 -7.28 -15.87 15.13
C ILE A 29 -6.99 -15.53 13.66
N PRO A 30 -6.53 -14.31 13.35
CA PRO A 30 -6.12 -13.98 12.00
C PRO A 30 -4.85 -14.75 11.59
N HIS A 31 -4.85 -15.18 10.34
CA HIS A 31 -3.71 -15.73 9.64
C HIS A 31 -3.25 -14.76 8.55
N ILE A 32 -1.94 -14.52 8.46
CA ILE A 32 -1.31 -13.57 7.53
C ILE A 32 -0.30 -14.31 6.66
N LEU A 33 -0.38 -14.13 5.34
CA LEU A 33 0.63 -14.67 4.41
C LEU A 33 1.67 -13.59 4.08
N LEU A 34 2.94 -13.95 4.20
CA LEU A 34 4.08 -13.23 3.64
C LEU A 34 4.46 -13.93 2.34
N VAL A 35 4.14 -13.28 1.21
CA VAL A 35 4.31 -13.85 -0.13
C VAL A 35 5.55 -13.22 -0.75
N VAL A 36 6.53 -14.07 -1.09
CA VAL A 36 7.87 -13.65 -1.47
C VAL A 36 8.29 -14.37 -2.75
N ASP A 37 9.16 -13.80 -3.56
CA ASP A 37 9.69 -14.50 -4.73
C ASP A 37 10.41 -15.79 -4.36
N ARG A 38 10.43 -16.77 -5.27
CA ARG A 38 11.15 -18.05 -5.07
C ARG A 38 12.61 -17.84 -4.71
N THR A 39 13.24 -16.85 -5.32
CA THR A 39 14.63 -16.45 -5.04
C THR A 39 14.61 -14.96 -4.70
N PRO A 40 14.48 -14.59 -3.42
CA PRO A 40 14.33 -13.21 -3.00
C PRO A 40 15.63 -12.41 -3.15
N CYS A 41 15.53 -11.11 -3.46
CA CYS A 41 16.64 -10.18 -3.32
C CYS A 41 16.92 -9.85 -1.84
N THR A 42 18.04 -9.19 -1.54
CA THR A 42 18.44 -8.82 -0.17
C THR A 42 17.35 -8.03 0.55
N LEU A 43 16.74 -7.03 -0.09
CA LEU A 43 15.68 -6.23 0.52
C LEU A 43 14.44 -7.07 0.89
N GLN A 44 14.05 -8.04 0.06
CA GLN A 44 12.95 -8.96 0.37
C GLN A 44 13.25 -9.81 1.61
N LYS A 45 14.48 -10.34 1.72
CA LYS A 45 14.89 -11.17 2.87
C LYS A 45 14.82 -10.39 4.18
N VAL A 46 15.27 -9.15 4.16
CA VAL A 46 15.27 -8.26 5.34
C VAL A 46 13.84 -7.87 5.73
N LEU A 47 12.97 -7.56 4.76
CA LEU A 47 11.56 -7.29 5.03
C LEU A 47 10.87 -8.49 5.68
N VAL A 48 11.03 -9.69 5.13
CA VAL A 48 10.46 -10.93 5.69
C VAL A 48 10.88 -11.11 7.15
N GLU A 49 12.17 -10.97 7.44
CA GLU A 49 12.68 -11.05 8.80
C GLU A 49 12.05 -9.99 9.72
N GLY A 50 11.92 -8.75 9.26
CA GLY A 50 11.26 -7.67 10.00
C GLY A 50 9.81 -7.99 10.36
N TYR A 51 9.03 -8.53 9.40
CA TYR A 51 7.66 -9.00 9.65
C TYR A 51 7.61 -10.15 10.65
N LEU A 52 8.48 -11.15 10.53
CA LEU A 52 8.54 -12.29 11.43
C LEU A 52 8.87 -11.86 12.86
N GLN A 53 9.85 -10.98 13.05
CA GLN A 53 10.23 -10.46 14.37
C GLN A 53 9.10 -9.65 15.01
N GLU A 54 8.39 -8.83 14.23
CA GLU A 54 7.28 -8.03 14.75
C GLU A 54 6.08 -8.90 15.14
N LEU A 55 5.76 -9.92 14.35
CA LEU A 55 4.72 -10.89 14.68
C LEU A 55 5.05 -11.71 15.94
N GLN A 56 6.32 -12.13 16.08
CA GLN A 56 6.78 -12.80 17.30
C GLN A 56 6.68 -11.88 18.52
N HIS A 57 7.11 -10.62 18.38
CA HIS A 57 7.01 -9.63 19.45
C HIS A 57 5.56 -9.41 19.91
N TYR A 58 4.63 -9.19 18.97
CA TYR A 58 3.21 -9.01 19.26
C TYR A 58 2.61 -10.20 20.02
N ASN A 59 2.95 -11.42 19.59
CA ASN A 59 2.48 -12.65 20.23
C ASN A 59 3.10 -12.86 21.63
N ALA A 60 4.36 -12.47 21.85
CA ALA A 60 5.04 -12.62 23.15
C ALA A 60 4.50 -11.65 24.22
N THR A 61 4.34 -10.36 23.89
CA THR A 61 3.90 -9.30 24.83
C THR A 61 2.50 -9.57 25.42
N THR A 62 1.69 -10.31 24.69
CA THR A 62 0.35 -10.72 25.09
C THR A 62 0.33 -11.76 26.21
N ILE A 63 1.27 -12.71 26.21
CA ILE A 63 1.26 -13.85 27.14
C ILE A 63 1.56 -13.37 28.56
N THR A 64 2.37 -12.32 28.69
CA THR A 64 2.77 -11.75 29.99
C THR A 64 1.64 -11.01 30.70
N THR A 65 0.68 -10.42 29.97
CA THR A 65 -0.41 -9.64 30.55
C THR A 65 -1.55 -10.48 31.14
N THR A 66 -1.67 -11.75 30.77
CA THR A 66 -2.74 -12.65 31.26
C THR A 66 -2.35 -13.48 32.48
N THR A 67 -1.08 -13.47 32.90
CA THR A 67 -0.55 -14.39 33.93
C THR A 67 -0.20 -13.68 35.26
N THR A 68 -1.03 -12.75 35.72
CA THR A 68 -0.96 -12.21 37.10
C THR A 68 -2.23 -12.55 37.89
N LYS A 69 -2.36 -13.83 38.27
CA LYS A 69 -3.05 -14.31 39.49
C LYS A 69 -3.03 -15.84 39.50
N THR A 70 -1.91 -16.41 39.96
CA THR A 70 -1.80 -17.59 40.84
C THR A 70 -0.42 -18.22 40.65
N SER A 71 0.29 -18.34 41.76
CA SER A 71 1.62 -18.89 41.90
C SER A 71 1.61 -20.42 41.82
N THR A 72 2.34 -21.00 40.87
CA THR A 72 3.20 -22.18 41.09
C THR A 72 4.23 -22.27 39.97
N SER A 73 5.49 -22.46 40.38
CA SER A 73 6.70 -22.44 39.59
C SER A 73 6.72 -23.44 38.43
N THR A 74 6.61 -22.93 37.21
CA THR A 74 7.31 -23.47 36.03
C THR A 74 7.85 -22.27 35.27
N SER A 75 9.17 -22.23 35.08
CA SER A 75 9.87 -21.12 34.45
C SER A 75 9.26 -20.78 33.09
N PRO A 76 9.02 -19.50 32.77
CA PRO A 76 8.54 -19.13 31.44
C PRO A 76 9.63 -19.52 30.44
N LEU A 77 9.22 -20.24 29.38
CA LEU A 77 10.03 -20.51 28.20
C LEU A 77 10.73 -19.22 27.78
N SER A 78 12.05 -19.20 27.96
CA SER A 78 12.92 -18.15 27.44
C SER A 78 12.85 -18.22 25.92
N LEU A 79 11.93 -17.45 25.33
CA LEU A 79 11.98 -17.06 23.93
C LEU A 79 13.08 -16.01 23.82
N SER A 80 14.34 -16.45 23.77
CA SER A 80 15.39 -15.59 23.23
C SER A 80 14.99 -15.27 21.79
N PRO A 81 15.00 -14.00 21.35
CA PRO A 81 15.02 -13.69 19.93
C PRO A 81 16.08 -14.59 19.31
N SER A 82 15.72 -15.38 18.29
CA SER A 82 16.71 -16.17 17.59
C SER A 82 17.89 -15.26 17.27
N SER A 83 19.10 -15.75 17.58
CA SER A 83 20.38 -15.22 17.10
C SER A 83 20.15 -14.40 15.84
N GLY A 84 20.60 -13.14 15.77
CA GLY A 84 20.26 -12.13 14.75
C GLY A 84 20.58 -12.45 13.28
N THR A 85 20.65 -13.72 12.93
CA THR A 85 20.71 -14.36 11.63
C THR A 85 19.34 -14.34 10.96
N LEU A 86 19.30 -13.92 9.70
CA LEU A 86 18.09 -13.93 8.87
C LEU A 86 17.59 -15.35 8.64
N ARG A 87 16.27 -15.55 8.62
CA ARG A 87 15.65 -16.84 8.23
C ARG A 87 15.90 -17.23 6.79
N ILE A 88 16.10 -16.26 5.91
CA ILE A 88 16.53 -16.48 4.53
C ILE A 88 17.96 -15.99 4.41
N ASP A 89 18.89 -16.90 4.09
CA ASP A 89 20.32 -16.59 3.99
C ASP A 89 20.57 -15.46 2.98
N LEU A 90 21.56 -14.59 3.27
CA LEU A 90 21.94 -13.48 2.39
C LEU A 90 22.49 -13.93 1.02
N ASP A 91 22.86 -15.20 0.86
CA ASP A 91 23.17 -15.82 -0.43
C ASP A 91 22.07 -15.58 -1.46
N LEU A 92 22.41 -14.93 -2.57
CA LEU A 92 21.46 -14.58 -3.63
C LEU A 92 20.79 -15.80 -4.29
N SER A 93 21.33 -17.01 -4.11
CA SER A 93 20.74 -18.27 -4.57
C SER A 93 19.78 -18.90 -3.56
N ALA A 94 19.76 -18.43 -2.30
CA ALA A 94 18.87 -18.94 -1.27
C ALA A 94 17.41 -18.80 -1.70
N THR A 95 16.66 -19.89 -1.59
CA THR A 95 15.24 -19.89 -1.95
C THR A 95 14.37 -19.51 -0.77
N THR A 96 13.25 -18.84 -1.03
CA THR A 96 12.21 -18.60 -0.02
C THR A 96 11.71 -19.93 0.53
N PRO A 97 11.79 -20.16 1.84
CA PRO A 97 11.23 -21.35 2.47
C PRO A 97 9.69 -21.26 2.49
N SER A 98 9.02 -22.41 2.53
CA SER A 98 7.57 -22.48 2.74
C SER A 98 7.30 -23.03 4.13
N PHE A 99 6.76 -22.21 5.02
CA PHE A 99 6.42 -22.64 6.38
C PHE A 99 5.34 -21.77 7.01
N THR A 100 4.75 -22.27 8.08
CA THR A 100 3.78 -21.56 8.91
C THR A 100 4.16 -21.59 10.39
N SER A 101 3.92 -20.47 11.08
CA SER A 101 4.18 -20.27 12.51
C SER A 101 2.89 -20.02 13.29
N GLY A 102 2.80 -20.64 14.48
CA GLY A 102 1.80 -20.35 15.49
C GLY A 102 0.47 -21.12 15.38
N LEU A 103 0.30 -22.01 14.40
CA LEU A 103 -0.96 -22.75 14.22
C LEU A 103 -1.25 -23.79 15.31
N ASP A 104 -0.23 -24.34 15.96
CA ASP A 104 -0.36 -25.28 17.10
C ASP A 104 -0.16 -24.60 18.46
N SER A 105 -0.10 -23.26 18.47
CA SER A 105 0.21 -22.43 19.63
C SER A 105 -0.94 -21.46 19.97
N ASN A 106 -0.91 -20.88 21.17
CA ASN A 106 -1.86 -19.85 21.61
C ASN A 106 -1.53 -18.45 21.05
N TRP A 107 -1.01 -18.38 19.83
CA TRP A 107 -0.68 -17.11 19.18
C TRP A 107 -1.96 -16.33 18.89
N LYS A 108 -1.93 -15.01 19.09
CA LYS A 108 -3.04 -14.12 18.70
C LYS A 108 -3.11 -13.90 17.21
N VAL A 109 -1.98 -13.96 16.53
CA VAL A 109 -1.87 -13.81 15.07
C VAL A 109 -0.92 -14.87 14.58
N THR A 110 -1.33 -15.64 13.58
CA THR A 110 -0.49 -16.67 12.95
C THR A 110 -0.02 -16.19 11.59
N CYS A 111 1.09 -16.74 11.09
CA CYS A 111 1.62 -16.33 9.80
C CYS A 111 2.23 -17.49 9.00
N GLY A 112 2.17 -17.38 7.68
CA GLY A 112 2.86 -18.25 6.74
C GLY A 112 3.83 -17.46 5.88
N VAL A 113 5.01 -18.01 5.61
CA VAL A 113 5.94 -17.53 4.57
C VAL A 113 5.80 -18.47 3.39
N VAL A 114 5.47 -17.93 2.21
CA VAL A 114 5.20 -18.74 1.02
C VAL A 114 5.89 -18.18 -0.21
N PRO A 115 6.56 -19.03 -1.03
CA PRO A 115 7.07 -18.59 -2.32
C PRO A 115 5.92 -18.34 -3.30
N PHE A 116 5.98 -17.25 -4.07
CA PHE A 116 4.96 -16.94 -5.07
C PHE A 116 5.00 -17.93 -6.23
N HIS A 117 3.84 -18.49 -6.58
CA HIS A 117 3.63 -19.44 -7.67
C HIS A 117 2.43 -19.01 -8.53
N ALA A 118 2.67 -18.27 -9.61
CA ALA A 118 1.61 -17.62 -10.40
C ALA A 118 0.50 -18.57 -10.89
N GLU A 119 0.80 -19.85 -11.13
CA GLU A 119 -0.16 -20.83 -11.65
C GLU A 119 -1.17 -21.31 -10.61
N THR A 120 -0.78 -21.40 -9.33
CA THR A 120 -1.60 -22.00 -8.27
C THR A 120 -1.95 -21.03 -7.16
N PHE A 121 -1.24 -19.90 -7.03
CA PHE A 121 -1.32 -19.03 -5.86
C PHE A 121 -2.74 -18.63 -5.47
N LEU A 122 -3.56 -18.14 -6.41
CA LEU A 122 -4.93 -17.74 -6.08
C LEU A 122 -5.82 -18.92 -5.67
N ASP A 123 -5.60 -20.11 -6.23
CA ASP A 123 -6.36 -21.30 -5.87
C ASP A 123 -5.91 -21.84 -4.50
N ASP A 124 -4.61 -21.81 -4.22
CA ASP A 124 -4.03 -22.15 -2.92
C ASP A 124 -4.54 -21.23 -1.82
N VAL A 125 -4.58 -19.90 -2.05
CA VAL A 125 -5.10 -18.91 -1.10
C VAL A 125 -6.60 -19.12 -0.87
N ARG A 126 -7.38 -19.40 -1.91
CA ARG A 126 -8.83 -19.71 -1.77
C ARG A 126 -9.05 -20.98 -0.96
N LEU A 127 -8.29 -22.03 -1.26
CA LEU A 127 -8.39 -23.30 -0.58
C LEU A 127 -7.97 -23.18 0.89
N LEU A 128 -6.91 -22.42 1.17
CA LEU A 128 -6.46 -22.12 2.53
C LEU A 128 -7.50 -21.31 3.31
N GLN A 129 -8.10 -20.28 2.69
CA GLN A 129 -9.17 -19.50 3.32
C GLN A 129 -10.36 -20.40 3.68
N ALA A 130 -10.82 -21.23 2.72
CA ALA A 130 -11.89 -22.19 2.94
C ALA A 130 -11.57 -23.14 4.09
N PHE A 131 -10.35 -23.70 4.10
CA PHE A 131 -9.89 -24.62 5.14
C PHE A 131 -9.84 -23.97 6.53
N LEU A 132 -9.26 -22.77 6.65
CA LEU A 132 -9.16 -22.07 7.94
C LEU A 132 -10.53 -21.74 8.54
N ARG A 133 -11.56 -21.50 7.71
CA ARG A 133 -12.93 -21.30 8.18
C ARG A 133 -13.58 -22.56 8.77
N GLN A 134 -13.05 -23.74 8.45
CA GLN A 134 -13.48 -25.03 8.99
C GLN A 134 -12.73 -25.42 10.28
N CYS A 135 -11.70 -24.66 10.66
CA CYS A 135 -10.96 -24.86 11.90
C CYS A 135 -11.80 -24.46 13.12
N GLY A 136 -11.55 -25.17 14.22
CA GLY A 136 -12.16 -24.94 15.52
C GLY A 136 -13.40 -25.78 15.85
N LYS A 137 -13.74 -25.77 17.15
CA LYS A 137 -14.87 -26.55 17.68
C LYS A 137 -16.21 -26.01 17.14
N PRO A 138 -17.18 -26.88 16.85
CA PRO A 138 -18.51 -26.44 16.48
C PRO A 138 -19.12 -25.71 17.68
N THR A 139 -19.68 -24.52 17.46
CA THR A 139 -20.46 -23.83 18.47
C THR A 139 -21.78 -24.60 18.69
N GLU A 140 -22.03 -25.05 19.92
CA GLU A 140 -23.21 -25.87 20.28
C GLU A 140 -24.50 -25.04 20.49
N SER A 141 -24.60 -23.82 19.96
CA SER A 141 -25.75 -22.91 20.15
C SER A 141 -25.90 -22.07 18.88
N VAL A 142 -27.06 -21.85 18.24
CA VAL A 142 -28.47 -21.83 18.61
C VAL A 142 -29.28 -22.34 17.40
N ASP A 143 -30.50 -22.83 17.62
CA ASP A 143 -31.49 -23.11 16.56
C ASP A 143 -31.72 -21.87 15.68
N ASP A 144 -31.06 -21.79 14.52
CA ASP A 144 -31.44 -20.87 13.45
C ASP A 144 -31.16 -21.48 12.08
N ASN A 145 -32.21 -21.51 11.26
CA ASN A 145 -32.40 -22.45 10.17
C ASN A 145 -32.01 -21.89 8.79
N GLU A 146 -31.19 -20.83 8.69
CA GLU A 146 -31.05 -20.10 7.41
C GLU A 146 -29.65 -19.75 6.89
N SER A 147 -28.53 -20.13 7.51
CA SER A 147 -27.22 -19.93 6.85
C SER A 147 -26.06 -20.81 7.35
N ARG A 148 -26.31 -22.09 7.65
CA ARG A 148 -25.21 -23.01 7.97
C ARG A 148 -24.31 -23.23 6.75
N GLU A 149 -23.14 -22.57 6.72
CA GLU A 149 -21.98 -23.13 6.03
C GLU A 149 -21.82 -24.57 6.54
N THR A 150 -22.14 -25.55 5.70
CA THR A 150 -22.10 -26.97 6.09
C THR A 150 -20.67 -27.34 6.42
N ARG A 151 -20.40 -27.58 7.71
CA ARG A 151 -19.10 -28.05 8.18
C ARG A 151 -18.63 -29.23 7.35
N TRP A 152 -17.38 -29.20 6.90
CA TRP A 152 -16.81 -30.30 6.14
C TRP A 152 -16.78 -31.60 6.95
N SER A 153 -17.02 -32.72 6.27
CA SER A 153 -16.74 -34.03 6.84
C SER A 153 -15.25 -34.14 7.18
N GLU A 154 -14.92 -34.92 8.19
CA GLU A 154 -13.54 -35.18 8.61
C GLU A 154 -12.67 -35.66 7.44
N SER A 155 -13.18 -36.57 6.61
CA SER A 155 -12.47 -37.06 5.43
C SER A 155 -12.29 -35.99 4.34
N LYS A 156 -13.19 -35.01 4.22
CA LYS A 156 -13.00 -33.86 3.30
C LYS A 156 -11.93 -32.92 3.88
N MET A 157 -12.04 -32.56 5.16
CA MET A 157 -11.09 -31.67 5.83
C MET A 157 -9.67 -32.24 5.82
N LEU A 158 -9.52 -33.55 6.08
CA LEU A 158 -8.21 -34.21 6.03
C LEU A 158 -7.62 -34.22 4.62
N ARG A 159 -8.42 -34.50 3.58
CA ARG A 159 -7.95 -34.43 2.18
C ARG A 159 -7.48 -33.03 1.79
N VAL A 160 -8.22 -31.99 2.19
CA VAL A 160 -7.82 -30.59 1.95
C VAL A 160 -6.57 -30.24 2.75
N PHE A 161 -6.49 -30.65 4.02
CA PHE A 161 -5.30 -30.47 4.85
C PHE A 161 -4.06 -31.09 4.20
N GLU A 162 -4.13 -32.34 3.71
CA GLU A 162 -3.01 -32.98 3.02
C GLU A 162 -2.59 -32.22 1.75
N SER A 163 -3.55 -31.67 1.00
CA SER A 163 -3.23 -30.83 -0.17
C SER A 163 -2.57 -29.50 0.21
N LEU A 164 -2.89 -28.94 1.38
CA LEU A 164 -2.32 -27.70 1.92
C LEU A 164 -1.09 -27.94 2.80
N ALA A 165 -0.70 -29.19 3.04
CA ALA A 165 0.41 -29.53 3.93
C ALA A 165 1.72 -28.79 3.61
N PRO A 166 2.09 -28.55 2.32
CA PRO A 166 3.29 -27.76 2.01
C PRO A 166 3.23 -26.29 2.47
N LEU A 167 2.03 -25.71 2.59
CA LEU A 167 1.81 -24.34 3.07
C LEU A 167 1.67 -24.29 4.60
N LEU A 168 1.14 -25.35 5.19
CA LEU A 168 0.86 -25.45 6.63
C LEU A 168 2.03 -26.05 7.44
N ALA A 169 3.07 -26.55 6.76
CA ALA A 169 4.22 -27.17 7.39
C ALA A 169 4.85 -26.21 8.42
N PRO A 170 5.17 -26.69 9.63
CA PRO A 170 5.83 -25.85 10.62
C PRO A 170 7.25 -25.53 10.15
N ASP A 171 7.78 -24.44 10.67
CA ASP A 171 9.17 -24.02 10.46
C ASP A 171 10.16 -25.10 10.93
N ASP A 172 11.14 -25.47 10.09
CA ASP A 172 12.07 -26.60 10.32
C ASP A 172 12.83 -26.53 11.65
N ASP A 173 13.06 -25.33 12.20
CA ASP A 173 13.71 -25.15 13.50
C ASP A 173 12.80 -25.56 14.68
N SER A 174 11.48 -25.56 14.50
CA SER A 174 10.53 -26.08 15.51
C SER A 174 10.56 -27.61 15.62
N ILE A 175 10.87 -28.30 14.52
CA ILE A 175 10.98 -29.77 14.47
C ILE A 175 12.23 -30.24 15.24
N LYS A 176 13.33 -29.48 15.19
CA LYS A 176 14.56 -29.77 15.95
C LYS A 176 14.39 -29.59 17.46
N ASN A 177 13.65 -28.57 17.89
CA ASN A 177 13.48 -28.27 19.32
C ASN A 177 12.56 -29.26 20.07
N ASN A 178 11.56 -29.87 19.40
CA ASN A 178 10.70 -30.85 20.05
C ASN A 178 11.38 -32.20 20.32
N ASN A 179 12.42 -32.56 19.55
CA ASN A 179 13.14 -33.83 19.74
C ASN A 179 14.07 -33.82 20.96
N ASN A 180 14.50 -32.64 21.46
CA ASN A 180 15.41 -32.55 22.61
C ASN A 180 14.71 -32.66 23.97
N ASN A 181 13.38 -32.48 24.05
CA ASN A 181 12.65 -32.57 25.32
C ASN A 181 12.20 -33.99 25.69
N ASN A 182 12.38 -34.99 24.82
CA ASN A 182 11.89 -36.35 25.07
C ASN A 182 12.98 -37.37 25.44
N ASN A 183 14.25 -36.95 25.58
CA ASN A 183 15.37 -37.89 25.74
C ASN A 183 16.03 -37.90 27.13
N ASN A 184 15.30 -37.49 28.18
CA ASN A 184 15.85 -37.50 29.53
C ASN A 184 14.89 -38.10 30.57
N ASN A 185 14.40 -39.32 30.31
CA ASN A 185 13.91 -40.18 31.39
C ASN A 185 13.80 -41.67 30.99
N ASN A 186 14.94 -42.36 30.87
CA ASN A 186 15.03 -43.76 31.29
C ASN A 186 16.48 -44.25 31.20
N ASN A 187 17.16 -44.31 32.34
CA ASN A 187 18.34 -45.15 32.45
C ASN A 187 18.30 -45.88 33.78
N ASN A 188 17.53 -46.97 33.83
CA ASN A 188 17.86 -48.07 34.72
C ASN A 188 17.26 -49.42 34.27
N ASN A 189 18.08 -50.46 34.41
CA ASN A 189 17.80 -51.90 34.36
C ASN A 189 17.72 -52.66 33.02
N ASN A 190 18.89 -53.12 32.59
CA ASN A 190 19.34 -54.52 32.55
C ASN A 190 18.51 -55.62 31.84
N ASN A 191 19.22 -56.26 30.90
CA ASN A 191 19.31 -57.72 30.63
C ASN A 191 18.51 -58.35 29.46
N ASN A 192 19.30 -58.72 28.46
CA ASN A 192 19.31 -59.96 27.66
C ASN A 192 18.15 -60.34 26.70
N ASN A 193 18.61 -60.57 25.47
CA ASN A 193 18.39 -61.74 24.61
C ASN A 193 17.58 -61.53 23.32
N ASN A 194 18.21 -62.02 22.24
CA ASN A 194 17.73 -62.07 20.86
C ASN A 194 16.30 -62.58 20.75
N ASN A 195 15.47 -61.90 19.94
CA ASN A 195 14.82 -62.58 18.82
C ASN A 195 14.37 -61.61 17.73
N ASN A 196 14.46 -62.15 16.54
CA ASN A 196 14.26 -61.57 15.22
C ASN A 196 12.77 -61.41 14.92
N GLU A 197 12.26 -60.18 14.79
CA GLU A 197 11.08 -59.90 13.98
C GLU A 197 11.29 -58.64 13.14
N ASN A 198 11.20 -58.84 11.84
CA ASN A 198 11.14 -57.81 10.81
C ASN A 198 9.95 -56.87 11.10
N HIS A 199 10.23 -55.66 11.57
CA HIS A 199 9.37 -54.52 11.32
C HIS A 199 10.19 -53.45 10.61
N ASN A 200 9.86 -53.26 9.32
CA ASN A 200 10.15 -52.03 8.59
C ASN A 200 9.42 -50.88 9.29
N ASP A 201 10.09 -50.23 10.24
CA ASP A 201 9.70 -48.92 10.76
C ASP A 201 10.77 -47.91 10.34
N SER A 202 10.63 -47.46 9.09
CA SER A 202 11.36 -46.31 8.53
C SER A 202 10.41 -45.15 8.23
N SER A 203 9.42 -44.90 9.09
CA SER A 203 8.39 -43.86 8.89
C SER A 203 8.08 -43.04 10.15
N GLY A 204 9.10 -42.64 10.92
CA GLY A 204 8.92 -42.08 12.26
C GLY A 204 8.77 -40.56 12.42
N SER A 205 9.09 -39.70 11.42
CA SER A 205 9.07 -38.24 11.64
C SER A 205 8.11 -37.44 10.75
N ASP A 206 7.82 -37.89 9.54
CA ASP A 206 7.13 -37.05 8.53
C ASP A 206 5.60 -36.98 8.73
N GLY A 207 5.01 -37.97 9.42
CA GLY A 207 3.57 -37.99 9.75
C GLY A 207 3.20 -37.38 11.11
N ALA A 208 4.16 -37.32 12.04
CA ALA A 208 3.86 -36.99 13.45
C ALA A 208 3.38 -35.54 13.64
N TRP A 209 3.94 -34.58 12.88
CA TRP A 209 3.52 -33.19 12.95
C TRP A 209 2.15 -32.97 12.30
N LYS A 210 1.84 -33.72 11.24
CA LYS A 210 0.56 -33.63 10.50
C LYS A 210 -0.62 -33.97 11.40
N ASP A 211 -0.56 -35.12 12.07
CA ASP A 211 -1.62 -35.56 12.97
C ASP A 211 -1.82 -34.59 14.14
N LYS A 212 -0.70 -34.13 14.75
CA LYS A 212 -0.73 -33.16 15.84
C LYS A 212 -1.36 -31.84 15.39
N LEU A 213 -0.91 -31.28 14.27
CA LEU A 213 -1.38 -30.02 13.75
C LEU A 213 -2.84 -30.10 13.31
N PHE A 214 -3.23 -31.16 12.58
CA PHE A 214 -4.60 -31.35 12.14
C PHE A 214 -5.58 -31.38 13.33
N ARG A 215 -5.23 -32.11 14.41
CA ARG A 215 -6.01 -32.11 15.65
C ARG A 215 -6.06 -30.73 16.29
N ALA A 216 -4.91 -30.05 16.42
CA ALA A 216 -4.84 -28.70 16.99
C ALA A 216 -5.70 -27.69 16.23
N LEU A 217 -5.72 -27.75 14.89
CA LEU A 217 -6.54 -26.88 14.05
C LEU A 217 -8.02 -27.18 14.16
N ARG A 218 -8.39 -28.46 14.25
CA ARG A 218 -9.79 -28.87 14.36
C ARG A 218 -10.39 -28.60 15.73
N GLU A 219 -9.64 -28.83 16.80
CA GLU A 219 -10.10 -28.69 18.18
C GLU A 219 -9.79 -27.31 18.79
N GLY A 220 -8.96 -26.53 18.12
CA GLY A 220 -8.50 -25.23 18.56
C GLY A 220 -9.54 -24.10 18.39
N PRO A 221 -9.08 -22.85 18.46
CA PRO A 221 -9.91 -21.68 18.21
C PRO A 221 -10.24 -21.51 16.72
N PRO A 222 -11.34 -20.78 16.39
CA PRO A 222 -11.64 -20.37 15.02
C PRO A 222 -10.50 -19.57 14.40
N ARG A 223 -10.34 -19.69 13.08
CA ARG A 223 -9.30 -18.99 12.31
C ARG A 223 -9.90 -18.29 11.09
N GLU A 224 -9.20 -17.27 10.62
CA GLU A 224 -9.56 -16.55 9.38
C GLU A 224 -8.29 -16.17 8.64
N LEU A 225 -8.23 -16.44 7.33
CA LEU A 225 -7.20 -15.84 6.49
C LEU A 225 -7.59 -14.37 6.29
N LEU A 226 -6.84 -13.46 6.91
CA LEU A 226 -7.19 -12.04 6.93
C LEU A 226 -6.22 -11.17 6.13
N GLY A 227 -4.94 -11.56 6.05
CA GLY A 227 -3.88 -10.72 5.51
C GLY A 227 -3.05 -11.39 4.42
N CYS A 228 -2.65 -10.61 3.42
CA CYS A 228 -1.66 -10.99 2.43
C CYS A 228 -0.67 -9.83 2.22
N ILE A 229 0.60 -10.04 2.57
CA ILE A 229 1.68 -9.09 2.37
C ILE A 229 2.50 -9.59 1.19
N LEU A 230 2.43 -8.87 0.09
CA LEU A 230 3.18 -9.16 -1.13
C LEU A 230 4.52 -8.44 -1.06
N ILE A 231 5.62 -9.19 -1.10
CA ILE A 231 6.99 -8.68 -0.99
C ILE A 231 7.70 -9.05 -2.29
N GLU A 232 7.65 -8.15 -3.28
CA GLU A 232 7.87 -8.47 -4.69
C GLU A 232 9.14 -7.81 -5.24
N ARG A 233 10.00 -8.59 -5.90
CA ARG A 233 11.17 -8.10 -6.63
C ARG A 233 10.75 -7.16 -7.75
N ASN A 234 9.76 -7.57 -8.54
CA ASN A 234 9.09 -6.78 -9.57
C ASN A 234 7.59 -6.78 -9.30
N ALA A 235 6.86 -5.77 -9.78
CA ALA A 235 5.41 -5.77 -9.63
C ALA A 235 4.81 -7.00 -10.35
N PHE A 236 4.08 -7.87 -9.65
CA PHE A 236 3.40 -9.04 -10.24
C PHE A 236 2.46 -8.64 -11.40
N GLN A 237 2.07 -7.36 -11.46
CA GLN A 237 1.31 -6.75 -12.56
C GLN A 237 2.00 -6.82 -13.93
N LEU A 238 3.35 -6.82 -13.98
CA LEU A 238 4.12 -6.84 -15.22
C LEU A 238 4.30 -8.25 -15.79
N GLU A 239 4.26 -9.27 -14.93
CA GLU A 239 4.34 -10.67 -15.34
C GLU A 239 2.98 -11.26 -15.73
N LEU A 240 1.89 -10.60 -15.32
CA LEU A 240 0.53 -11.12 -15.47
C LEU A 240 -0.40 -10.12 -16.15
N GLU A 241 -0.36 -10.05 -17.49
CA GLU A 241 -1.42 -9.39 -18.29
C GLU A 241 -2.83 -9.95 -17.99
N LYS A 242 -2.94 -11.08 -17.28
CA LYS A 242 -4.18 -11.75 -16.87
C LYS A 242 -4.66 -11.48 -15.43
N TYR A 243 -3.82 -11.02 -14.49
CA TYR A 243 -4.21 -10.97 -13.07
C TYR A 243 -4.00 -9.60 -12.45
N ARG A 244 -5.11 -8.97 -12.06
CA ARG A 244 -5.12 -7.86 -11.11
C ARG A 244 -5.07 -8.46 -9.70
N LEU A 245 -3.95 -9.11 -9.36
CA LEU A 245 -3.82 -9.97 -8.19
C LEU A 245 -4.42 -9.36 -6.92
N ARG A 246 -4.06 -8.11 -6.63
CA ARG A 246 -4.59 -7.34 -5.49
C ARG A 246 -6.11 -7.22 -5.49
N LEU A 247 -6.73 -6.99 -6.64
CA LEU A 247 -8.19 -6.92 -6.74
C LEU A 247 -8.84 -8.27 -6.45
N ASP A 248 -8.23 -9.38 -6.86
CA ASP A 248 -8.75 -10.71 -6.57
C ASP A 248 -8.60 -11.04 -5.09
N LEU A 249 -7.48 -10.66 -4.45
CA LEU A 249 -7.31 -10.75 -2.99
C LEU A 249 -8.32 -9.87 -2.24
N PHE A 250 -8.60 -8.65 -2.71
CA PHE A 250 -9.64 -7.79 -2.12
C PHE A 250 -11.04 -8.37 -2.27
N LYS A 251 -11.37 -9.01 -3.41
CA LYS A 251 -12.66 -9.71 -3.58
C LYS A 251 -12.81 -10.88 -2.61
N MET A 252 -11.70 -11.46 -2.15
CA MET A 252 -11.68 -12.49 -1.10
C MET A 252 -11.77 -11.90 0.32
N GLY A 253 -11.86 -10.57 0.44
CA GLY A 253 -11.93 -9.88 1.73
C GLY A 253 -10.60 -9.76 2.45
N LEU A 254 -9.48 -10.06 1.78
CA LEU A 254 -8.15 -9.98 2.39
C LEU A 254 -7.70 -8.52 2.50
N ARG A 255 -7.02 -8.20 3.59
CA ARG A 255 -6.26 -6.96 3.76
C ARG A 255 -4.91 -7.13 3.09
N VAL A 256 -4.53 -6.21 2.21
CA VAL A 256 -3.37 -6.42 1.32
C VAL A 256 -2.36 -5.29 1.43
N ALA A 257 -1.10 -5.62 1.71
CA ALA A 257 0.01 -4.67 1.51
C ALA A 257 0.91 -5.20 0.39
N GLU A 258 1.45 -4.30 -0.41
CA GLU A 258 2.34 -4.63 -1.52
C GLU A 258 3.60 -3.77 -1.45
N HIS A 259 4.74 -4.44 -1.30
CA HIS A 259 6.06 -3.90 -1.52
C HIS A 259 6.50 -4.32 -2.93
N ASN A 260 6.54 -3.39 -3.88
CA ASN A 260 6.85 -3.68 -5.28
C ASN A 260 8.20 -3.08 -5.71
N HIS A 261 8.68 -3.54 -6.86
CA HIS A 261 9.92 -3.06 -7.49
C HIS A 261 11.16 -3.13 -6.59
N LEU A 262 11.21 -4.08 -5.66
CA LEU A 262 12.32 -4.17 -4.70
C LEU A 262 13.67 -4.49 -5.37
N GLU A 263 13.68 -5.04 -6.60
CA GLU A 263 14.91 -5.33 -7.33
C GLU A 263 15.79 -4.11 -7.52
N ILE A 264 15.20 -3.02 -8.00
CA ILE A 264 15.94 -1.82 -8.40
C ILE A 264 16.61 -1.17 -7.18
N MET A 265 15.93 -1.18 -6.04
CA MET A 265 16.43 -0.63 -4.77
C MET A 265 17.36 -1.60 -4.03
N SER A 266 17.36 -2.89 -4.40
CA SER A 266 18.19 -3.91 -3.77
C SER A 266 19.53 -4.09 -4.49
N ARG A 267 19.71 -3.60 -5.73
CA ARG A 267 20.90 -3.90 -6.55
C ARG A 267 22.24 -3.64 -5.85
N ALA A 268 22.37 -2.50 -5.17
CA ALA A 268 23.59 -2.17 -4.44
C ALA A 268 23.82 -3.11 -3.24
N ALA A 269 22.76 -3.44 -2.51
CA ALA A 269 22.83 -4.41 -1.41
C ALA A 269 23.14 -5.83 -1.92
N ASP A 270 22.55 -6.24 -3.04
CA ASP A 270 22.80 -7.54 -3.66
C ASP A 270 24.25 -7.66 -4.17
N ALA A 271 24.79 -6.61 -4.77
CA ALA A 271 26.20 -6.57 -5.18
C ALA A 271 27.14 -6.74 -3.97
N LEU A 272 26.82 -6.08 -2.84
CA LEU A 272 27.56 -6.24 -1.59
C LEU A 272 27.42 -7.65 -0.99
N ALA A 273 26.24 -8.27 -1.08
CA ALA A 273 26.01 -9.63 -0.58
C ALA A 273 26.71 -10.71 -1.44
N ALA A 274 26.90 -10.44 -2.73
CA ALA A 274 27.64 -11.32 -3.65
C ALA A 274 29.16 -11.22 -3.46
N ASP A 275 29.67 -10.08 -3.01
CA ASP A 275 31.09 -9.86 -2.81
C ASP A 275 31.61 -10.53 -1.51
N ASN A 276 32.09 -11.77 -1.65
CA ASN A 276 32.63 -12.57 -0.55
C ASN A 276 33.99 -12.05 -0.02
N HIS A 277 34.60 -11.07 -0.67
CA HIS A 277 35.88 -10.51 -0.30
C HIS A 277 35.72 -8.99 -0.21
N HIS A 278 35.69 -8.40 0.99
CA HIS A 278 36.20 -7.04 1.31
C HIS A 278 35.51 -6.36 2.51
N CYS A 279 34.45 -6.91 3.11
CA CYS A 279 33.91 -6.31 4.35
C CYS A 279 34.41 -6.98 5.63
N LYS A 280 34.77 -6.15 6.63
CA LYS A 280 35.12 -6.58 8.00
C LYS A 280 34.01 -7.41 8.69
N ASN A 281 32.77 -7.30 8.21
CA ASN A 281 31.59 -8.00 8.74
C ASN A 281 31.03 -9.08 7.77
N GLY A 282 31.78 -9.46 6.72
CA GLY A 282 31.30 -10.43 5.72
C GLY A 282 30.08 -9.93 4.93
N LYS A 283 29.21 -10.86 4.52
CA LYS A 283 27.99 -10.58 3.73
C LYS A 283 27.02 -9.60 4.39
N GLU A 284 27.10 -9.39 5.71
CA GLU A 284 26.18 -8.50 6.45
C GLU A 284 26.38 -7.02 6.14
N CYS A 285 27.43 -6.63 5.42
CA CYS A 285 27.65 -5.26 4.99
C CYS A 285 26.52 -4.69 4.10
N CYS A 286 25.82 -5.58 3.37
CA CYS A 286 24.66 -5.20 2.59
C CYS A 286 23.51 -4.64 3.46
N LEU A 287 23.47 -4.99 4.76
CA LEU A 287 22.47 -4.54 5.72
C LEU A 287 22.69 -3.10 6.21
N GLU A 288 23.83 -2.49 5.86
CA GLU A 288 24.09 -1.07 6.11
C GLU A 288 23.89 -0.21 4.85
N ASN A 289 23.39 -0.79 3.76
CA ASN A 289 23.04 -0.05 2.57
C ASN A 289 21.92 0.96 2.86
N GLU A 290 22.18 2.24 2.61
CA GLU A 290 21.26 3.32 2.96
C GLU A 290 19.95 3.28 2.15
N GLU A 291 19.98 2.81 0.90
CA GLU A 291 18.81 2.79 0.03
C GLU A 291 17.74 1.84 0.56
N ILE A 292 18.11 0.60 0.93
CA ILE A 292 17.15 -0.35 1.53
C ILE A 292 16.60 0.18 2.88
N ILE A 293 17.44 0.87 3.67
CA ILE A 293 17.04 1.48 4.93
C ILE A 293 16.06 2.63 4.69
N ASN A 294 16.34 3.51 3.73
CA ASN A 294 15.48 4.64 3.37
C ASN A 294 14.12 4.15 2.85
N TYR A 295 14.11 3.12 2.00
CA TYR A 295 12.87 2.48 1.56
C TYR A 295 12.03 1.95 2.72
N MET A 296 12.62 1.15 3.63
CA MET A 296 11.88 0.59 4.77
C MET A 296 11.40 1.68 5.73
N ARG A 297 12.22 2.70 5.99
CA ARG A 297 11.81 3.88 6.78
C ARG A 297 10.66 4.62 6.11
N SER A 298 10.67 4.78 4.79
CA SER A 298 9.56 5.41 4.06
C SER A 298 8.23 4.66 4.26
N CYS A 299 8.28 3.33 4.35
CA CYS A 299 7.12 2.48 4.63
C CYS A 299 6.67 2.53 6.10
N SER A 300 7.48 3.11 7.00
CA SER A 300 7.15 3.25 8.42
C SER A 300 6.37 4.54 8.75
N LEU A 301 6.14 5.43 7.76
CA LEU A 301 5.33 6.64 7.95
C LEU A 301 3.95 6.28 8.50
N GLN A 302 3.63 6.80 9.68
CA GLN A 302 2.40 6.43 10.36
C GLN A 302 1.16 6.96 9.62
N PRO A 303 0.15 6.10 9.37
CA PRO A 303 -1.05 6.46 8.64
C PRO A 303 -1.78 7.68 9.17
N HIS A 304 -1.92 7.82 10.49
CA HIS A 304 -2.63 8.96 11.09
C HIS A 304 -1.86 10.27 10.96
N VAL A 305 -0.52 10.24 10.99
CA VAL A 305 0.33 11.42 10.72
C VAL A 305 0.18 11.83 9.25
N SER A 306 0.31 10.87 8.34
CA SER A 306 0.17 11.11 6.90
C SER A 306 -1.23 11.61 6.53
N GLU A 307 -2.28 11.03 7.11
CA GLU A 307 -3.67 11.47 6.92
C GLU A 307 -3.89 12.87 7.47
N SER A 308 -3.35 13.17 8.66
CA SER A 308 -3.51 14.49 9.28
C SER A 308 -2.92 15.61 8.41
N ILE A 309 -1.69 15.46 7.92
CA ILE A 309 -1.08 16.47 7.05
C ILE A 309 -1.68 16.45 5.65
N GLY A 310 -1.91 15.27 5.07
CA GLY A 310 -2.42 15.12 3.72
C GLY A 310 -3.84 15.67 3.57
N ARG A 311 -4.71 15.40 4.55
CA ARG A 311 -6.09 15.93 4.59
C ARG A 311 -6.11 17.44 4.75
N ALA A 312 -5.28 17.99 5.64
CA ALA A 312 -5.15 19.44 5.81
C ALA A 312 -4.74 20.14 4.51
N ILE A 313 -3.78 19.57 3.77
CA ILE A 313 -3.36 20.08 2.46
C ILE A 313 -4.50 19.96 1.44
N ALA A 314 -5.09 18.77 1.31
CA ALA A 314 -6.14 18.48 0.34
C ALA A 314 -7.37 19.39 0.49
N ASP A 315 -7.88 19.50 1.72
CA ASP A 315 -9.08 20.30 2.00
C ASP A 315 -8.79 21.81 1.86
N SER A 316 -7.56 22.24 2.17
CA SER A 316 -7.16 23.64 1.96
C SER A 316 -7.05 23.98 0.48
N ILE A 317 -6.55 23.06 -0.35
CA ILE A 317 -6.57 23.20 -1.82
C ILE A 317 -8.01 23.28 -2.31
N ASP A 318 -8.92 22.39 -1.90
CA ASP A 318 -10.33 22.45 -2.33
C ASP A 318 -11.02 23.76 -1.90
N ALA A 319 -10.75 24.24 -0.68
CA ALA A 319 -11.33 25.45 -0.15
C ALA A 319 -10.99 26.68 -1.01
N TRP A 320 -9.77 26.74 -1.56
CA TRP A 320 -9.30 27.84 -2.41
C TRP A 320 -9.44 27.58 -3.91
N SER A 321 -9.67 26.35 -4.34
CA SER A 321 -9.71 25.94 -5.75
C SER A 321 -10.83 26.60 -6.55
N TRP A 322 -11.95 26.90 -5.89
CA TRP A 322 -13.17 27.35 -6.54
C TRP A 322 -13.76 28.55 -5.80
N GLU A 323 -14.13 29.60 -6.54
CA GLU A 323 -15.06 30.61 -6.02
C GLU A 323 -16.42 29.94 -5.78
N LYS A 324 -16.95 30.09 -4.57
CA LYS A 324 -18.21 29.51 -4.14
C LYS A 324 -19.16 30.62 -3.70
N ARG A 325 -20.44 30.52 -4.08
CA ARG A 325 -21.51 31.38 -3.59
C ARG A 325 -22.61 30.57 -2.92
N ARG A 326 -23.27 31.17 -1.94
CA ARG A 326 -24.48 30.58 -1.36
C ARG A 326 -25.55 30.45 -2.44
N THR A 327 -26.34 29.38 -2.35
CA THR A 327 -27.46 29.22 -3.29
C THR A 327 -28.42 30.41 -3.20
N PRO A 328 -29.12 30.77 -4.29
CA PRO A 328 -29.97 31.96 -4.33
C PRO A 328 -31.03 32.04 -3.22
N GLN A 329 -31.43 30.91 -2.64
CA GLN A 329 -32.36 30.82 -1.53
C GLN A 329 -31.80 31.40 -0.21
N TYR A 330 -30.47 31.53 -0.09
CA TYR A 330 -29.75 31.95 1.11
C TYR A 330 -28.94 33.26 0.91
N GLY A 331 -29.18 33.97 -0.19
CA GLY A 331 -28.46 35.18 -0.58
C GLY A 331 -27.31 34.89 -1.56
N ASP A 332 -27.03 35.86 -2.45
CA ASP A 332 -25.97 35.77 -3.46
C ASP A 332 -24.64 36.36 -2.92
N GLU A 333 -24.18 35.83 -1.79
CA GLU A 333 -22.96 36.27 -1.12
C GLU A 333 -21.80 35.32 -1.43
N LEU A 334 -20.62 35.92 -1.65
CA LEU A 334 -19.37 35.20 -1.84
C LEU A 334 -18.96 34.54 -0.52
N VAL A 335 -18.63 33.25 -0.57
CA VAL A 335 -18.21 32.53 0.62
C VAL A 335 -16.79 32.96 0.97
N LYS A 336 -16.62 33.52 2.17
CA LYS A 336 -15.28 33.79 2.72
C LYS A 336 -14.57 32.46 2.98
N VAL A 337 -13.35 32.33 2.46
CA VAL A 337 -12.52 31.15 2.70
C VAL A 337 -11.87 31.27 4.08
N VAL A 338 -12.01 30.23 4.89
CA VAL A 338 -11.42 30.08 6.23
C VAL A 338 -10.65 28.77 6.30
N PRO A 339 -9.69 28.59 7.23
CA PRO A 339 -8.99 27.32 7.36
C PRO A 339 -9.98 26.17 7.60
N PRO A 340 -9.87 25.05 6.86
CA PRO A 340 -10.76 23.91 7.08
C PRO A 340 -10.51 23.28 8.45
N GLU A 341 -11.49 22.53 8.97
CA GLU A 341 -11.37 21.84 10.26
C GLU A 341 -10.16 20.90 10.31
N SER A 342 -9.86 20.22 9.19
CA SER A 342 -8.69 19.36 9.05
C SER A 342 -7.36 20.11 9.20
N PHE A 343 -7.30 21.38 8.79
CA PHE A 343 -6.14 22.24 9.00
C PHE A 343 -5.92 22.53 10.49
N HIS A 344 -6.98 22.93 11.21
CA HIS A 344 -6.91 23.13 12.66
C HIS A 344 -6.59 21.84 13.42
N ALA A 345 -7.17 20.71 13.01
CA ALA A 345 -6.87 19.41 13.58
C ALA A 345 -5.39 19.04 13.41
N ALA A 346 -4.80 19.31 12.24
CA ALA A 346 -3.38 19.09 12.00
C ALA A 346 -2.49 19.97 12.89
N LEU A 347 -2.85 21.25 13.09
CA LEU A 347 -2.13 22.12 14.03
C LEU A 347 -2.16 21.61 15.48
N GLY A 348 -3.24 20.94 15.89
CA GLY A 348 -3.35 20.32 17.21
C GLY A 348 -2.68 18.94 17.34
N ASN A 349 -2.22 18.33 16.24
CA ASN A 349 -1.70 16.97 16.22
C ASN A 349 -0.23 16.90 16.66
N LYS A 350 0.00 16.43 17.88
CA LYS A 350 1.36 16.32 18.45
C LYS A 350 2.24 15.32 17.71
N ASP A 351 1.67 14.23 17.20
CA ASP A 351 2.42 13.19 16.49
C ASP A 351 2.92 13.72 15.14
N LEU A 352 2.12 14.56 14.48
CA LEU A 352 2.53 15.28 13.27
C LEU A 352 3.74 16.18 13.55
N TRP A 353 3.72 16.99 14.61
CA TRP A 353 4.83 17.88 14.98
C TRP A 353 6.03 17.17 15.64
N SER A 354 5.91 15.86 15.89
CA SER A 354 7.06 15.02 16.21
C SER A 354 7.89 14.71 14.96
N VAL A 355 7.25 14.72 13.78
CA VAL A 355 7.85 14.42 12.48
C VAL A 355 8.24 15.70 11.75
N TYR A 356 7.35 16.68 11.65
CA TYR A 356 7.59 17.90 10.87
C TYR A 356 7.98 19.08 11.76
N SER A 357 8.77 19.99 11.20
CA SER A 357 9.12 21.24 11.87
C SER A 357 7.94 22.20 11.96
N ASP A 358 7.93 23.05 12.98
CA ASP A 358 6.96 24.13 13.09
C ASP A 358 7.01 25.03 11.84
N GLY A 359 5.82 25.43 11.36
CA GLY A 359 5.67 26.30 10.20
C GLY A 359 5.68 25.59 8.84
N VAL A 360 5.69 24.25 8.80
CA VAL A 360 5.45 23.50 7.55
C VAL A 360 4.06 23.82 6.97
N LEU A 361 3.03 23.92 7.82
CA LEU A 361 1.69 24.35 7.41
C LEU A 361 1.44 25.79 7.90
N LEU A 362 1.00 26.66 6.99
CA LEU A 362 0.77 28.07 7.27
C LEU A 362 -0.59 28.53 6.73
N TRP A 363 -1.22 29.42 7.49
CA TRP A 363 -2.38 30.19 7.04
C TRP A 363 -2.13 31.67 7.36
N ARG A 364 -1.99 32.52 6.34
CA ARG A 364 -1.74 33.96 6.49
C ARG A 364 -3.05 34.70 6.73
N GLU A 365 -3.07 35.68 7.63
CA GLU A 365 -4.22 36.57 7.76
C GLU A 365 -4.32 37.48 6.52
N GLU A 366 -5.54 37.70 6.00
CA GLU A 366 -5.78 38.40 4.73
C GLU A 366 -5.24 39.86 4.69
N GLU A 367 -4.88 40.46 5.82
CA GLU A 367 -4.41 41.86 5.88
C GLU A 367 -3.00 42.07 5.31
N ASP A 368 -2.19 41.02 5.15
CA ASP A 368 -0.81 41.13 4.62
C ASP A 368 -0.70 40.86 3.11
N ALA A 369 -1.74 40.32 2.46
CA ALA A 369 -1.71 40.02 1.02
C ALA A 369 -1.62 41.26 0.11
N CYS A 370 -1.87 42.46 0.66
CA CYS A 370 -1.82 43.71 -0.09
C CYS A 370 -0.53 44.54 0.14
N LYS A 371 0.45 44.04 0.91
CA LYS A 371 1.64 44.83 1.30
C LYS A 371 3.00 44.25 0.93
N ASP A 372 3.09 43.04 0.37
CA ASP A 372 4.37 42.46 -0.07
C ASP A 372 4.87 43.02 -1.42
N ASN A 373 4.89 44.34 -1.51
CA ASN A 373 5.68 45.08 -2.47
C ASN A 373 6.42 46.23 -1.74
N LYS A 374 7.09 45.91 -0.61
CA LYS A 374 8.30 46.59 -0.07
C LYS A 374 8.71 46.03 1.31
N ASN A 375 9.94 45.49 1.33
CA ASN A 375 10.87 45.34 2.46
C ASN A 375 10.52 44.40 3.63
N ASN A 376 11.39 43.39 3.77
CA ASN A 376 11.80 42.68 4.99
C ASN A 376 11.61 43.47 6.29
N VAL A 377 11.01 42.85 7.31
CA VAL A 377 11.61 42.55 8.64
C VAL A 377 10.79 41.45 9.33
N CYS A 378 11.48 40.46 9.90
CA CYS A 378 10.96 39.37 10.72
C CYS A 378 10.11 39.83 11.92
N ASN A 379 9.13 39.03 12.34
CA ASN A 379 8.93 38.78 13.78
C ASN A 379 8.30 37.41 14.04
N SER A 380 9.08 36.59 14.78
CA SER A 380 8.65 35.39 15.47
C SER A 380 7.83 35.77 16.71
N ILE A 381 6.69 35.13 16.95
CA ILE A 381 6.01 35.19 18.24
C ILE A 381 6.36 33.93 19.02
N ASN A 382 7.23 34.10 20.01
CA ASN A 382 7.42 33.18 21.12
C ASN A 382 6.35 33.45 22.20
N ASN A 383 5.80 32.39 22.76
CA ASN A 383 5.07 32.39 24.03
C ASN A 383 6.01 32.81 25.19
N ASN A 384 5.58 33.71 26.07
CA ASN A 384 5.28 33.45 27.50
C ASN A 384 5.20 34.72 28.38
N ASP A 385 4.29 34.65 29.35
CA ASP A 385 4.28 35.22 30.71
C ASP A 385 4.21 36.76 30.94
N ASN A 386 3.06 37.24 31.44
CA ASN A 386 2.84 37.56 32.87
C ASN A 386 1.67 38.53 33.14
N ASN A 387 0.85 38.16 34.15
CA ASN A 387 0.25 38.98 35.22
C ASN A 387 -0.04 40.48 35.00
N ASN A 388 -1.30 40.92 35.19
CA ASN A 388 -1.81 41.36 36.50
C ASN A 388 -3.23 41.98 36.45
N ASN A 389 -3.99 41.68 37.51
CA ASN A 389 -5.00 42.49 38.19
C ASN A 389 -6.24 43.03 37.45
N TYR A 390 -7.41 42.51 37.84
CA TYR A 390 -8.44 43.37 38.43
C TYR A 390 -9.20 42.65 39.55
N ASN A 391 -9.50 43.44 40.58
CA ASN A 391 -9.92 43.05 41.93
C ASN A 391 -11.44 42.91 42.10
N ASN A 392 -11.79 42.07 43.10
CA ASN A 392 -12.77 42.28 44.17
C ASN A 392 -14.19 41.66 44.17
N ASN A 393 -14.40 40.90 45.27
CA ASN A 393 -15.57 40.68 46.14
C ASN A 393 -16.69 39.74 45.59
N ASN A 394 -17.20 38.73 46.31
CA ASN A 394 -17.53 38.63 47.74
C ASN A 394 -17.70 37.16 48.21
N LYS A 395 -17.28 36.90 49.46
CA LYS A 395 -17.90 36.11 50.56
C LYS A 395 -18.24 34.60 50.47
N ASP A 396 -17.58 33.88 51.38
CA ASP A 396 -18.08 32.95 52.42
C ASP A 396 -19.04 31.79 52.07
N HIS A 397 -18.55 30.54 52.14
CA HIS A 397 -18.93 29.57 53.18
C HIS A 397 -18.19 28.23 53.03
N GLU A 398 -17.60 27.75 54.12
CA GLU A 398 -17.14 26.37 54.31
C GLU A 398 -18.31 25.38 54.31
N LYS A 399 -18.14 24.20 53.69
CA LYS A 399 -18.52 22.90 54.27
C LYS A 399 -18.02 21.69 53.48
N GLU A 400 -17.63 20.68 54.25
CA GLU A 400 -17.13 19.35 53.91
C GLU A 400 -18.00 18.47 53.00
N SER A 401 -17.29 17.53 52.36
CA SER A 401 -17.62 16.10 52.18
C SER A 401 -18.15 15.58 50.84
N THR A 402 -17.64 14.38 50.54
CA THR A 402 -18.12 13.32 49.65
C THR A 402 -17.80 13.39 48.16
N ILE A 403 -16.79 12.60 47.79
CA ILE A 403 -16.53 12.03 46.46
C ILE A 403 -17.61 10.98 46.18
N VAL A 404 -18.38 11.16 45.09
CA VAL A 404 -19.16 10.12 44.43
C VAL A 404 -19.06 10.31 42.92
N ASP A 405 -18.64 9.25 42.24
CA ASP A 405 -18.57 9.08 40.79
C ASP A 405 -19.89 9.44 40.08
N LYS A 406 -19.81 10.28 39.04
CA LYS A 406 -20.77 10.28 37.93
C LYS A 406 -20.05 10.56 36.61
N HIS A 407 -20.15 9.58 35.71
CA HIS A 407 -19.84 9.63 34.28
C HIS A 407 -20.18 10.98 33.62
N PRO A 408 -19.32 11.56 32.77
CA PRO A 408 -19.74 12.62 31.88
C PRO A 408 -20.43 12.04 30.64
N ALA A 409 -21.60 12.63 30.38
CA ALA A 409 -22.53 12.30 29.33
C ALA A 409 -21.95 12.48 27.92
N THR A 410 -22.50 11.66 27.02
CA THR A 410 -22.53 11.83 25.55
C THR A 410 -22.55 13.29 25.10
N ALA A 411 -21.44 13.74 24.52
CA ALA A 411 -21.37 14.97 23.77
C ALA A 411 -22.13 14.79 22.44
N THR A 412 -23.29 15.42 22.35
CA THR A 412 -24.09 15.53 21.14
C THR A 412 -23.27 16.24 20.06
N THR A 413 -22.89 15.50 19.02
CA THR A 413 -22.26 16.03 17.82
C THR A 413 -23.29 16.92 17.11
N THR A 414 -23.20 18.23 17.28
CA THR A 414 -23.87 19.20 16.41
C THR A 414 -23.22 19.11 15.04
N THR A 415 -23.79 18.25 14.19
CA THR A 415 -23.61 18.29 12.74
C THR A 415 -24.17 19.62 12.26
N THR A 416 -23.28 20.60 12.04
CA THR A 416 -23.59 21.78 11.24
C THR A 416 -23.96 21.29 9.85
N THR A 417 -25.26 21.29 9.55
CA THR A 417 -25.76 21.11 8.20
C THR A 417 -25.11 22.17 7.31
N SER A 418 -24.18 21.76 6.44
CA SER A 418 -23.51 22.66 5.50
C SER A 418 -24.56 23.31 4.61
N GLU A 419 -24.71 24.62 4.69
CA GLU A 419 -25.57 25.36 3.77
C GLU A 419 -25.11 25.12 2.32
N PRO A 420 -26.05 24.88 1.36
CA PRO A 420 -25.67 24.52 0.00
C PRO A 420 -25.06 25.71 -0.75
N PHE A 421 -23.89 25.47 -1.35
CA PHE A 421 -23.14 26.41 -2.18
C PHE A 421 -22.99 25.90 -3.62
N VAL A 422 -22.77 26.83 -4.56
CA VAL A 422 -22.50 26.55 -5.98
C VAL A 422 -21.16 27.15 -6.39
N ILE A 423 -20.44 26.45 -7.26
CA ILE A 423 -19.19 26.91 -7.87
C ILE A 423 -19.53 28.00 -8.89
N THR A 424 -18.89 29.15 -8.75
CA THR A 424 -19.10 30.32 -9.59
C THR A 424 -17.88 30.76 -10.40
N GLY A 425 -16.76 30.08 -10.26
CA GLY A 425 -15.52 30.46 -10.95
C GLY A 425 -14.31 29.73 -10.38
N PRO A 426 -13.15 29.81 -11.05
CA PRO A 426 -11.89 29.40 -10.44
C PRO A 426 -11.61 30.29 -9.21
N GLY A 427 -11.04 29.70 -8.17
CA GLY A 427 -10.65 30.43 -6.97
C GLY A 427 -9.24 31.01 -7.07
N ALA A 428 -8.51 31.01 -5.95
CA ALA A 428 -7.14 31.51 -5.90
C ALA A 428 -6.19 30.59 -6.69
N PRO A 429 -5.16 31.14 -7.35
CA PRO A 429 -4.18 30.32 -8.05
C PRO A 429 -3.31 29.54 -7.05
N LEU A 430 -2.96 28.30 -7.41
CA LEU A 430 -1.97 27.51 -6.69
C LEU A 430 -0.60 27.76 -7.32
N ARG A 431 0.38 28.16 -6.51
CA ARG A 431 1.75 28.50 -6.95
C ARG A 431 2.76 27.58 -6.28
N ILE A 432 3.66 27.01 -7.07
CA ILE A 432 4.83 26.27 -6.60
C ILE A 432 6.02 27.20 -6.81
N ILE A 433 6.71 27.54 -5.72
CA ILE A 433 7.88 28.42 -5.70
C ILE A 433 9.10 27.54 -5.47
N CYS A 434 10.02 27.49 -6.43
CA CYS A 434 11.28 26.76 -6.32
C CYS A 434 12.31 27.53 -5.49
N HIS A 435 13.33 26.81 -4.98
CA HIS A 435 14.42 27.40 -4.17
C HIS A 435 15.20 28.51 -4.89
N ASP A 436 15.25 28.48 -6.21
CA ASP A 436 15.90 29.48 -7.05
C ASP A 436 14.96 30.64 -7.47
N GLY A 437 13.73 30.65 -6.97
CA GLY A 437 12.74 31.68 -7.25
C GLY A 437 11.89 31.45 -8.49
N GLN A 438 12.08 30.34 -9.22
CA GLN A 438 11.18 29.98 -10.32
C GLN A 438 9.77 29.68 -9.79
N VAL A 439 8.73 30.03 -10.56
CA VAL A 439 7.33 29.89 -10.12
C VAL A 439 6.49 29.23 -11.20
N LEU A 440 5.80 28.14 -10.82
CA LEU A 440 4.80 27.45 -11.63
C LEU A 440 3.41 27.70 -11.03
N SER A 441 2.45 28.18 -11.83
CA SER A 441 1.11 28.58 -11.37
C SER A 441 -0.01 27.77 -12.04
N PHE A 442 -1.00 27.37 -11.25
CA PHE A 442 -2.25 26.72 -11.64
C PHE A 442 -3.41 27.70 -11.39
N ASP A 443 -3.88 28.37 -12.44
CA ASP A 443 -4.85 29.48 -12.32
C ASP A 443 -6.30 29.04 -12.58
N GLY A 444 -6.54 27.77 -12.93
CA GLY A 444 -7.83 27.26 -13.41
C GLY A 444 -8.67 26.49 -12.39
N GLY A 445 -8.26 26.50 -11.12
CA GLY A 445 -8.74 25.56 -10.12
C GLY A 445 -8.17 24.15 -10.31
N MET A 446 -8.21 23.40 -9.22
CA MET A 446 -7.72 22.03 -9.09
C MET A 446 -8.88 21.03 -9.04
N GLU A 447 -8.66 19.83 -9.56
CA GLU A 447 -9.51 18.68 -9.30
C GLU A 447 -9.46 18.26 -7.83
N ASP A 448 -10.44 17.49 -7.39
CA ASP A 448 -10.50 16.98 -6.02
C ASP A 448 -9.23 16.17 -5.71
N CYS A 449 -8.58 16.50 -4.60
CA CYS A 449 -7.36 15.83 -4.17
C CYS A 449 -7.63 14.36 -3.79
N LEU A 450 -6.76 13.47 -4.25
CA LEU A 450 -6.73 12.06 -3.87
C LEU A 450 -5.62 11.84 -2.85
N LEU A 451 -5.92 11.05 -1.81
CA LEU A 451 -4.98 10.74 -0.75
C LEU A 451 -4.52 9.29 -0.83
N ASN A 452 -3.22 9.08 -0.71
CA ASN A 452 -2.63 7.78 -0.45
C ASN A 452 -1.80 7.86 0.84
N THR A 453 -2.46 7.79 1.99
CA THR A 453 -1.87 8.04 3.32
C THR A 453 -1.67 6.76 4.13
N GLY A 454 -2.10 5.61 3.60
CA GLY A 454 -2.17 4.34 4.35
C GLY A 454 -3.24 4.33 5.44
N TYR A 455 -4.03 5.39 5.59
CA TYR A 455 -5.19 5.43 6.45
C TYR A 455 -6.42 4.92 5.68
N TYR A 456 -6.92 3.75 6.06
CA TYR A 456 -8.09 3.16 5.42
C TYR A 456 -9.29 3.26 6.36
N THR A 457 -10.25 4.14 6.06
CA THR A 457 -11.47 4.28 6.88
C THR A 457 -12.16 2.95 7.12
N ALA A 458 -12.20 2.07 6.12
CA ALA A 458 -12.74 0.71 6.24
C ALA A 458 -12.05 -0.15 7.32
N ALA A 459 -10.76 0.06 7.60
CA ALA A 459 -10.05 -0.64 8.68
C ALA A 459 -10.48 -0.16 10.07
N HIS A 460 -11.13 1.01 10.17
CA HIS A 460 -11.64 1.59 11.42
C HIS A 460 -13.11 1.28 11.71
N LEU A 461 -13.84 0.75 10.72
CA LEU A 461 -15.24 0.39 10.92
C LEU A 461 -15.34 -0.89 11.79
N PRO A 462 -16.10 -0.88 12.91
CA PRO A 462 -16.20 -2.05 13.80
C PRO A 462 -16.74 -3.30 13.10
N ASP A 463 -17.72 -3.14 12.22
CA ASP A 463 -18.30 -4.23 11.44
C ASP A 463 -17.28 -4.92 10.54
N ARG A 464 -16.23 -4.20 10.07
CA ARG A 464 -15.11 -4.72 9.25
C ARG A 464 -14.05 -5.48 10.06
N ASN A 465 -14.19 -5.48 11.38
CA ASN A 465 -13.23 -6.02 12.33
C ASN A 465 -13.79 -7.23 13.11
N THR A 466 -14.91 -7.81 12.71
CA THR A 466 -15.43 -9.06 13.30
C THR A 466 -15.42 -10.20 12.29
N VAL A 467 -15.14 -11.42 12.77
CA VAL A 467 -15.19 -12.63 11.94
C VAL A 467 -16.58 -12.83 11.30
N GLU A 468 -17.65 -12.56 12.05
CA GLU A 468 -19.02 -12.69 11.56
C GLU A 468 -19.27 -11.74 10.39
N GLY A 469 -19.00 -10.44 10.57
CA GLY A 469 -19.18 -9.46 9.51
C GLY A 469 -18.28 -9.73 8.31
N HIS A 470 -17.05 -10.22 8.53
CA HIS A 470 -16.14 -10.59 7.46
C HIS A 470 -16.68 -11.75 6.62
N ARG A 471 -17.11 -12.85 7.26
CA ARG A 471 -17.66 -14.02 6.56
C ARG A 471 -18.99 -13.72 5.86
N GLN A 472 -19.83 -12.87 6.45
CA GLN A 472 -21.07 -12.42 5.81
C GLN A 472 -20.81 -11.62 4.51
N ARG A 473 -19.80 -10.74 4.51
CA ARG A 473 -19.45 -9.93 3.33
C ARG A 473 -18.69 -10.71 2.27
N PHE A 474 -17.90 -11.70 2.69
CA PHE A 474 -17.04 -12.49 1.81
C PHE A 474 -17.30 -13.99 2.00
N PRO A 475 -18.45 -14.51 1.54
CA PRO A 475 -18.77 -15.93 1.64
C PRO A 475 -17.83 -16.75 0.77
N VAL A 476 -17.45 -17.94 1.24
CA VAL A 476 -16.62 -18.87 0.47
C VAL A 476 -17.53 -19.93 -0.15
N HIS A 477 -17.64 -19.93 -1.48
CA HIS A 477 -18.41 -20.96 -2.18
C HIS A 477 -17.59 -22.23 -2.37
N ASP A 478 -18.15 -23.35 -1.94
CA ASP A 478 -17.54 -24.67 -1.98
C ASP A 478 -17.66 -25.25 -3.41
N ASN A 479 -16.87 -24.75 -4.37
CA ASN A 479 -16.92 -25.21 -5.77
C ASN A 479 -16.27 -26.60 -5.98
N THR A 480 -15.73 -27.21 -4.93
CA THR A 480 -14.92 -28.44 -4.97
C THR A 480 -15.69 -29.68 -5.43
N ASP A 481 -17.02 -29.70 -5.33
CA ASP A 481 -17.84 -30.86 -5.74
C ASP A 481 -18.25 -30.85 -7.23
N SER A 482 -18.06 -29.73 -7.94
CA SER A 482 -18.50 -29.57 -9.34
C SER A 482 -17.40 -29.81 -10.39
N GLU A 483 -16.12 -29.69 -10.02
CA GLU A 483 -15.00 -29.86 -10.96
C GLU A 483 -14.58 -31.31 -11.21
N GLY A 484 -14.95 -32.24 -10.32
CA GLY A 484 -14.61 -33.66 -10.45
C GLY A 484 -15.19 -34.36 -11.68
N ARG A 485 -16.31 -33.86 -12.23
CA ARG A 485 -16.94 -34.43 -13.45
C ARG A 485 -16.37 -33.87 -14.76
N ASN A 486 -15.81 -32.66 -14.77
CA ASN A 486 -15.35 -32.03 -16.02
C ASN A 486 -13.90 -32.37 -16.39
N LYS A 487 -13.03 -32.71 -15.43
CA LYS A 487 -11.62 -33.05 -15.69
C LYS A 487 -11.42 -34.42 -16.39
N GLN A 488 -12.34 -35.37 -16.22
CA GLN A 488 -12.29 -36.66 -16.95
C GLN A 488 -12.70 -36.55 -18.43
N SER A 489 -13.53 -35.57 -18.81
CA SER A 489 -13.93 -35.39 -20.21
C SER A 489 -12.91 -34.60 -21.05
N LEU A 490 -12.03 -33.83 -20.41
CA LEU A 490 -11.01 -33.00 -21.07
C LEU A 490 -9.68 -33.74 -21.30
N THR A 491 -9.37 -34.75 -20.49
CA THR A 491 -8.18 -35.59 -20.61
C THR A 491 -8.27 -36.54 -21.81
N MET A 492 -9.45 -37.13 -22.09
CA MET A 492 -9.64 -37.99 -23.27
C MET A 492 -9.57 -37.24 -24.61
N LYS A 493 -9.88 -35.93 -24.64
CA LYS A 493 -9.78 -35.11 -25.87
C LYS A 493 -8.37 -34.59 -26.16
N LYS A 494 -7.46 -34.64 -25.20
CA LYS A 494 -6.07 -34.19 -25.38
C LYS A 494 -5.20 -35.29 -26.01
N GLU A 495 -5.44 -36.55 -25.65
CA GLU A 495 -4.72 -37.72 -26.18
C GLU A 495 -5.15 -38.15 -27.60
N GLU A 496 -6.27 -37.62 -28.11
CA GLU A 496 -6.72 -37.85 -29.49
C GLU A 496 -6.13 -36.81 -30.47
N ASN A 497 -5.84 -35.58 -30.01
CA ASN A 497 -5.26 -34.53 -30.83
C ASN A 497 -3.73 -34.60 -30.95
N GLU A 498 -3.04 -35.18 -29.96
CA GLU A 498 -1.58 -35.33 -30.00
C GLU A 498 -1.13 -36.50 -30.91
N ARG A 499 -2.01 -37.46 -31.20
CA ARG A 499 -1.73 -38.54 -32.17
C ARG A 499 -1.92 -38.17 -33.63
N HIS A 500 -2.54 -37.02 -33.92
CA HIS A 500 -2.77 -36.56 -35.29
C HIS A 500 -1.71 -35.56 -35.80
N PHE A 501 -0.74 -35.18 -34.95
CA PHE A 501 0.26 -34.15 -35.26
C PHE A 501 1.68 -34.72 -35.51
N GLU A 502 1.89 -36.03 -35.34
CA GLU A 502 3.20 -36.68 -35.57
C GLU A 502 3.35 -37.34 -36.96
N GLU A 503 2.33 -37.32 -37.83
CA GLU A 503 2.43 -37.84 -39.21
C GLU A 503 2.70 -36.77 -40.29
N GLU A 504 2.86 -35.50 -39.94
CA GLU A 504 3.03 -34.40 -40.92
C GLU A 504 4.35 -33.62 -40.77
N ILE A 505 5.42 -34.28 -40.31
CA ILE A 505 6.80 -33.76 -40.36
C ILE A 505 7.76 -34.88 -40.80
N ASP A 506 7.59 -35.37 -42.03
CA ASP A 506 8.60 -36.25 -42.66
C ASP A 506 8.80 -35.96 -44.15
N GLY A 507 8.85 -34.67 -44.48
CA GLY A 507 9.13 -34.21 -45.83
C GLY A 507 9.72 -32.81 -45.82
N VAL A 508 11.04 -32.73 -45.66
CA VAL A 508 11.99 -31.81 -46.33
C VAL A 508 13.30 -31.85 -45.52
N ARG A 509 14.16 -32.82 -45.84
CA ARG A 509 15.62 -32.73 -45.67
C ARG A 509 16.23 -32.89 -47.06
N ASN A 510 16.94 -31.86 -47.54
CA ASN A 510 18.25 -31.97 -48.22
C ASN A 510 18.68 -30.64 -48.85
N MET A 511 20.01 -30.43 -48.85
CA MET A 511 20.81 -29.32 -49.39
C MET A 511 20.86 -28.06 -48.50
N GLU A 512 22.00 -27.51 -48.08
CA GLU A 512 23.41 -27.75 -48.40
C GLU A 512 24.27 -27.14 -47.28
N ALA A 513 25.47 -27.69 -47.09
CA ALA A 513 26.43 -27.33 -46.04
C ALA A 513 27.39 -26.21 -46.49
N GLY A 514 27.91 -25.42 -45.53
CA GLY A 514 29.15 -24.67 -45.72
C GLY A 514 29.47 -23.56 -44.72
N VAL A 515 30.25 -23.93 -43.67
CA VAL A 515 31.29 -23.13 -42.94
C VAL A 515 30.84 -21.87 -42.18
N GLY A 516 31.16 -21.60 -40.90
CA GLY A 516 31.97 -22.22 -39.84
C GLY A 516 31.92 -21.34 -38.56
N ASP A 517 32.15 -21.98 -37.40
CA ASP A 517 32.47 -21.49 -36.04
C ASP A 517 31.97 -20.12 -35.53
N SER A 518 31.04 -20.14 -34.57
CA SER A 518 31.22 -19.65 -33.18
C SER A 518 29.95 -19.88 -32.34
N LEU A 519 30.13 -20.28 -31.07
CA LEU A 519 29.11 -20.64 -30.07
C LEU A 519 28.07 -19.52 -29.83
N PRO A 520 26.77 -19.82 -29.62
CA PRO A 520 25.77 -18.80 -29.33
C PRO A 520 25.57 -18.55 -27.83
N ASP A 521 25.47 -17.26 -27.55
CA ASP A 521 25.09 -16.58 -26.31
C ASP A 521 23.64 -16.94 -25.91
N ALA A 522 23.47 -17.39 -24.67
CA ALA A 522 22.18 -17.73 -24.07
C ALA A 522 21.69 -16.55 -23.23
N ASP A 523 20.84 -15.69 -23.81
CA ASP A 523 19.66 -15.10 -23.13
C ASP A 523 19.01 -14.01 -23.98
N LYS A 524 18.06 -14.43 -24.83
CA LYS A 524 17.02 -13.54 -25.38
C LYS A 524 15.69 -14.29 -25.46
N ARG A 525 15.02 -14.50 -24.32
CA ARG A 525 13.58 -14.84 -24.34
C ARG A 525 12.78 -13.57 -24.57
N GLY A 526 12.48 -13.32 -25.84
CA GLY A 526 11.70 -12.17 -26.30
C GLY A 526 10.23 -12.24 -25.92
N ARG A 527 9.68 -11.10 -25.50
CA ARG A 527 8.27 -10.74 -25.42
C ARG A 527 7.50 -11.20 -26.67
N MET A 528 6.49 -12.06 -26.52
CA MET A 528 5.53 -12.32 -27.59
C MET A 528 4.64 -11.08 -27.79
N LYS A 529 4.54 -10.58 -29.01
CA LYS A 529 3.77 -9.36 -29.29
C LYS A 529 2.28 -9.70 -29.28
N LYS A 530 1.43 -8.83 -28.70
CA LYS A 530 -0.05 -8.97 -28.64
C LYS A 530 -0.71 -9.43 -29.95
N LYS A 531 -0.17 -9.03 -31.10
CA LYS A 531 -0.64 -9.43 -32.43
C LYS A 531 -0.46 -10.93 -32.72
N GLU A 532 0.64 -11.53 -32.27
CA GLU A 532 0.92 -12.96 -32.42
C GLU A 532 0.00 -13.79 -31.53
N TYR A 533 -0.22 -13.35 -30.28
CA TYR A 533 -1.17 -13.98 -29.36
C TYR A 533 -2.62 -13.95 -29.88
N LEU A 534 -3.07 -12.81 -30.45
CA LEU A 534 -4.39 -12.72 -31.08
C LEU A 534 -4.52 -13.63 -32.31
N SER A 535 -3.43 -13.84 -33.06
CA SER A 535 -3.41 -14.79 -34.18
C SER A 535 -3.49 -16.24 -33.70
N MET A 536 -2.85 -16.55 -32.56
CA MET A 536 -2.88 -17.86 -31.92
C MET A 536 -4.28 -18.19 -31.39
N LEU A 537 -4.96 -17.25 -30.74
CA LEU A 537 -6.36 -17.41 -30.30
C LEU A 537 -7.32 -17.62 -31.47
N LYS A 538 -7.08 -16.95 -32.60
CA LYS A 538 -7.88 -17.09 -33.82
C LYS A 538 -7.66 -18.46 -34.48
N ARG A 539 -6.43 -19.00 -34.45
CA ARG A 539 -6.12 -20.38 -34.88
C ARG A 539 -6.71 -21.44 -33.95
N ALA A 540 -6.77 -21.16 -32.65
CA ALA A 540 -7.32 -22.08 -31.64
C ALA A 540 -8.86 -22.01 -31.50
N GLY A 541 -9.57 -21.23 -32.34
CA GLY A 541 -11.03 -21.12 -32.31
C GLY A 541 -11.61 -20.46 -31.05
N LYS A 542 -10.78 -19.84 -30.19
CA LYS A 542 -11.21 -19.21 -28.93
C LYS A 542 -11.40 -17.71 -29.12
N LYS A 543 -12.63 -17.20 -29.00
CA LYS A 543 -12.88 -15.74 -28.93
C LYS A 543 -12.63 -15.24 -27.49
N PRO A 544 -11.99 -14.07 -27.30
CA PRO A 544 -11.89 -13.46 -25.99
C PRO A 544 -13.25 -12.86 -25.59
N GLY A 545 -13.82 -13.38 -24.51
CA GLY A 545 -14.86 -12.76 -23.67
C GLY A 545 -16.16 -12.37 -24.38
N ALA A 546 -17.12 -13.30 -24.45
CA ALA A 546 -18.52 -12.97 -24.69
C ALA A 546 -19.36 -13.55 -23.53
N THR A 547 -19.82 -12.68 -22.63
CA THR A 547 -21.03 -12.91 -21.85
C THR A 547 -22.12 -12.01 -22.42
N ALA A 548 -23.31 -12.58 -22.55
CA ALA A 548 -24.39 -12.13 -23.41
C ALA A 548 -24.97 -10.75 -22.99
N ALA A 549 -25.22 -9.91 -24.00
CA ALA A 549 -25.99 -8.69 -23.86
C ALA A 549 -27.48 -8.98 -24.10
N THR A 550 -28.34 -8.53 -23.18
CA THR A 550 -29.72 -8.16 -23.48
C THR A 550 -29.85 -6.65 -23.33
N THR A 551 -30.25 -6.02 -24.43
CA THR A 551 -30.46 -4.59 -24.63
C THR A 551 -31.68 -4.07 -23.90
N THR A 552 -31.54 -2.95 -23.17
CA THR A 552 -32.57 -1.90 -23.04
C THR A 552 -31.90 -0.55 -22.78
N GLU A 553 -32.37 0.45 -23.51
CA GLU A 553 -31.91 1.84 -23.52
C GLU A 553 -32.41 2.64 -22.29
N GLY A 554 -31.65 3.69 -21.93
CA GLY A 554 -32.12 4.87 -21.20
C GLY A 554 -31.96 4.88 -19.67
N GLY A 555 -31.26 5.89 -19.13
CA GLY A 555 -31.37 6.21 -17.70
C GLY A 555 -30.13 6.86 -17.06
N SER A 556 -30.34 8.04 -16.49
CA SER A 556 -29.37 8.97 -15.90
C SER A 556 -28.79 8.55 -14.54
N ARG A 557 -27.66 9.18 -14.17
CA ARG A 557 -26.93 9.19 -12.88
C ARG A 557 -27.80 9.19 -11.62
N LYS A 558 -27.24 8.63 -10.54
CA LYS A 558 -27.25 9.27 -9.21
C LYS A 558 -25.99 8.93 -8.41
N ARG A 559 -25.28 9.97 -7.98
CA ARG A 559 -24.17 9.94 -7.02
C ARG A 559 -24.63 10.90 -5.92
N THR A 560 -24.98 10.38 -4.75
CA THR A 560 -25.39 11.17 -3.59
C THR A 560 -24.68 10.63 -2.36
N THR A 561 -23.99 11.54 -1.69
CA THR A 561 -23.44 11.44 -0.35
C THR A 561 -24.57 11.46 0.68
N SER A 562 -24.74 10.37 1.43
CA SER A 562 -25.27 10.34 2.80
C SER A 562 -25.08 8.93 3.40
N PRO A 563 -24.93 8.79 4.74
CA PRO A 563 -24.47 7.55 5.37
C PRO A 563 -25.61 6.55 5.58
N SER A 564 -25.23 5.27 5.72
CA SER A 564 -26.02 4.07 6.07
C SER A 564 -26.68 3.28 4.93
N GLU A 565 -26.47 1.95 5.05
CA GLU A 565 -27.01 0.81 4.29
C GLU A 565 -26.25 0.39 3.01
N ASP A 566 -25.18 -0.37 3.28
CA ASP A 566 -24.40 -1.20 2.36
C ASP A 566 -25.28 -2.35 1.82
N VAL A 567 -25.89 -2.17 0.65
CA VAL A 567 -26.35 -3.28 -0.19
C VAL A 567 -25.72 -3.11 -1.58
N CYS A 568 -24.52 -3.68 -1.74
CA CYS A 568 -23.81 -3.74 -3.01
C CYS A 568 -24.46 -4.78 -3.94
N GLY A 569 -25.41 -4.34 -4.77
CA GLY A 569 -25.78 -5.05 -6.00
C GLY A 569 -25.02 -4.43 -7.18
N GLY A 570 -23.88 -5.00 -7.57
CA GLY A 570 -23.15 -4.57 -8.77
C GLY A 570 -21.68 -5.04 -8.79
N ASP A 571 -21.37 -5.86 -9.78
CA ASP A 571 -20.16 -6.67 -9.99
C ASP A 571 -18.86 -5.87 -10.24
N GLY A 572 -18.46 -5.02 -9.28
CA GLY A 572 -17.20 -4.27 -9.33
C GLY A 572 -16.68 -3.95 -7.93
N ALA A 573 -15.44 -4.36 -7.63
CA ALA A 573 -14.77 -4.01 -6.38
C ALA A 573 -14.76 -2.49 -6.20
N CYS A 574 -15.54 -1.99 -5.24
CA CYS A 574 -15.47 -0.60 -4.84
C CYS A 574 -14.17 -0.41 -4.05
N VAL A 575 -13.20 0.31 -4.61
CA VAL A 575 -11.90 0.61 -3.99
C VAL A 575 -12.06 1.22 -2.59
N GLY A 576 -13.16 1.95 -2.32
CA GLY A 576 -13.48 2.49 -1.00
C GLY A 576 -13.83 1.46 0.09
N SER A 577 -13.96 0.18 -0.27
CA SER A 577 -14.20 -0.93 0.68
C SER A 577 -12.96 -1.79 0.93
N SER A 578 -11.89 -1.60 0.15
CA SER A 578 -10.64 -2.34 0.28
C SER A 578 -9.81 -1.79 1.44
N ILE A 579 -9.10 -2.67 2.16
CA ILE A 579 -8.16 -2.30 3.22
C ILE A 579 -6.76 -2.67 2.73
N GLY A 580 -5.93 -1.66 2.46
CA GLY A 580 -4.57 -1.87 1.98
C GLY A 580 -4.29 -1.38 0.56
N GLY A 581 -3.03 -1.49 0.14
CA GLY A 581 -2.50 -0.85 -1.06
C GLY A 581 -1.00 -1.09 -1.26
N THR A 582 -0.40 -0.29 -2.14
CA THR A 582 1.05 -0.29 -2.38
C THR A 582 1.75 0.59 -1.35
N PHE A 583 2.89 0.13 -0.86
CA PHE A 583 3.80 0.88 0.01
C PHE A 583 5.11 1.20 -0.74
N PRO A 584 5.71 2.37 -0.49
CA PRO A 584 5.34 3.34 0.54
C PRO A 584 4.09 4.19 0.23
N VAL A 585 3.45 4.64 1.30
CA VAL A 585 2.34 5.60 1.30
C VAL A 585 2.86 6.99 1.70
N GLY A 586 2.02 8.00 1.57
CA GLY A 586 2.30 9.38 1.94
C GLY A 586 2.29 10.31 0.73
N GLU A 587 1.13 10.55 0.15
CA GLU A 587 0.97 11.48 -0.98
C GLU A 587 -0.42 12.11 -1.04
N VAL A 588 -0.45 13.37 -1.49
CA VAL A 588 -1.64 14.09 -1.98
C VAL A 588 -1.47 14.30 -3.49
N ILE A 589 -2.43 13.84 -4.28
CA ILE A 589 -2.41 13.99 -5.75
C ILE A 589 -3.58 14.86 -6.18
N SER A 590 -3.33 15.80 -7.08
CA SER A 590 -4.37 16.50 -7.83
C SER A 590 -3.92 16.75 -9.27
N GLU A 591 -4.75 17.41 -10.05
CA GLU A 591 -4.49 17.80 -11.42
C GLU A 591 -5.22 19.13 -11.67
N SER A 592 -4.65 20.02 -12.51
CA SER A 592 -5.36 21.23 -12.93
C SER A 592 -6.68 20.86 -13.57
N PHE A 593 -7.80 21.49 -13.21
CA PHE A 593 -9.07 21.23 -13.89
C PHE A 593 -8.99 21.58 -15.38
N ASP A 594 -8.43 22.75 -15.68
CA ASP A 594 -8.08 23.20 -17.03
C ASP A 594 -6.56 23.22 -17.19
N LEU A 595 -6.02 22.26 -17.95
CA LEU A 595 -4.58 22.16 -18.18
C LEU A 595 -3.99 23.41 -18.85
N SER A 596 -4.79 24.17 -19.62
CA SER A 596 -4.31 25.41 -20.26
C SER A 596 -4.08 26.57 -19.29
N LYS A 597 -4.51 26.43 -18.04
CA LYS A 597 -4.31 27.41 -16.96
C LYS A 597 -3.07 27.10 -16.10
N LEU A 598 -2.22 26.18 -16.56
CA LEU A 598 -0.92 25.92 -15.96
C LEU A 598 0.18 26.66 -16.73
N SER A 599 0.94 27.55 -16.10
CA SER A 599 2.04 28.28 -16.75
C SER A 599 3.10 28.73 -15.76
N GLY A 600 4.32 28.93 -16.26
CA GLY A 600 5.45 29.43 -15.47
C GLY A 600 6.73 28.63 -15.71
N THR A 601 7.63 28.71 -14.74
CA THR A 601 8.92 28.02 -14.75
C THR A 601 9.10 27.21 -13.48
N CYS A 602 9.75 26.06 -13.59
CA CYS A 602 10.10 25.26 -12.42
C CYS A 602 11.45 24.57 -12.61
N THR A 603 12.09 24.28 -11.48
CA THR A 603 13.38 23.62 -11.45
C THR A 603 13.22 22.17 -11.04
N VAL A 604 13.67 21.25 -11.88
CA VAL A 604 13.64 19.80 -11.67
C VAL A 604 15.01 19.36 -11.12
N PHE A 605 15.01 18.68 -9.99
CA PHE A 605 16.24 18.16 -9.36
C PHE A 605 16.43 16.65 -9.56
N ALA A 606 15.37 15.91 -9.89
CA ALA A 606 15.43 14.50 -10.22
C ALA A 606 14.36 14.13 -11.25
N TYR A 607 14.60 13.08 -12.02
CA TYR A 607 13.71 12.56 -13.05
C TYR A 607 13.97 11.05 -13.28
N PRO A 608 13.02 10.30 -13.84
CA PRO A 608 13.24 8.92 -14.25
C PRO A 608 14.12 8.88 -15.51
N ASN A 609 15.19 8.10 -15.48
CA ASN A 609 15.97 7.80 -16.67
C ASN A 609 15.19 6.88 -17.64
N LEU A 610 15.81 6.50 -18.76
CA LEU A 610 15.15 5.63 -19.75
C LEU A 610 14.81 4.21 -19.23
N PHE A 611 15.45 3.80 -18.12
CA PHE A 611 15.19 2.56 -17.39
C PHE A 611 14.17 2.72 -16.25
N LYS A 612 13.58 3.92 -16.09
CA LYS A 612 12.63 4.29 -15.04
C LYS A 612 13.22 4.28 -13.63
N GLU A 613 14.50 4.61 -13.53
CA GLU A 613 15.19 4.75 -12.25
C GLU A 613 15.36 6.22 -11.94
N VAL A 614 15.18 6.59 -10.68
CA VAL A 614 15.37 7.97 -10.23
C VAL A 614 16.81 8.38 -10.48
N THR A 615 16.98 9.45 -11.25
CA THR A 615 18.26 10.05 -11.60
C THR A 615 18.27 11.50 -11.15
N MET A 616 19.35 11.88 -10.47
CA MET A 616 19.53 13.25 -9.99
C MET A 616 20.03 14.13 -11.13
N ALA A 617 19.41 15.30 -11.32
CA ALA A 617 19.86 16.30 -12.29
C ALA A 617 21.11 17.07 -11.81
N GLN A 618 21.45 17.00 -10.53
CA GLN A 618 22.62 17.68 -9.97
C GLN A 618 23.94 17.17 -10.59
N PRO A 619 24.94 18.04 -10.81
CA PRO A 619 25.02 19.45 -10.39
C PRO A 619 24.36 20.46 -11.35
N GLN A 620 23.63 20.01 -12.39
CA GLN A 620 23.00 20.87 -13.40
C GLN A 620 21.47 20.76 -13.33
N PRO A 621 20.79 21.48 -12.41
CA PRO A 621 19.33 21.48 -12.34
C PRO A 621 18.70 21.84 -13.68
N ILE A 622 17.61 21.17 -14.01
CA ILE A 622 16.87 21.39 -15.25
C ILE A 622 15.83 22.46 -14.98
N THR A 623 15.83 23.57 -15.73
CA THR A 623 14.71 24.51 -15.73
C THR A 623 13.74 24.14 -16.84
N LEU A 624 12.46 23.95 -16.50
CA LEU A 624 11.37 23.79 -17.46
C LEU A 624 10.59 25.08 -17.59
N ARG A 625 10.27 25.48 -18.82
CA ARG A 625 9.24 26.49 -19.11
C ARG A 625 7.97 25.79 -19.56
N ILE A 626 6.88 26.08 -18.87
CA ILE A 626 5.56 25.54 -19.14
C ILE A 626 4.64 26.69 -19.56
N GLU A 627 4.01 26.55 -20.73
CA GLU A 627 3.02 27.49 -21.22
C GLU A 627 1.74 26.75 -21.56
N ARG A 628 0.63 27.18 -20.97
CA ARG A 628 -0.70 26.57 -21.18
C ARG A 628 -0.71 25.04 -20.99
N GLY A 629 -0.01 24.57 -19.96
CA GLY A 629 0.09 23.16 -19.59
C GLY A 629 1.04 22.35 -20.46
N ILE A 630 1.82 22.97 -21.34
CA ILE A 630 2.75 22.30 -22.26
C ILE A 630 4.19 22.71 -21.92
N VAL A 631 5.09 21.75 -21.82
CA VAL A 631 6.53 22.02 -21.75
C VAL A 631 6.99 22.61 -23.08
N THR A 632 7.30 23.91 -23.11
CA THR A 632 7.74 24.63 -24.31
C THR A 632 9.26 24.69 -24.42
N ASP A 633 9.94 24.80 -23.28
CA ASP A 633 11.39 25.00 -23.21
C ASP A 633 12.02 24.19 -22.08
N ILE A 634 13.29 23.84 -22.27
CA ILE A 634 14.13 23.12 -21.32
C ILE A 634 15.47 23.85 -21.37
N SER A 635 16.08 24.13 -20.22
CA SER A 635 17.36 24.83 -20.17
C SER A 635 18.46 24.16 -20.99
N ASP A 636 19.32 24.97 -21.63
CA ASP A 636 20.39 24.49 -22.52
C ASP A 636 21.39 23.52 -21.87
N ASN A 637 21.50 23.58 -20.54
CA ASN A 637 22.35 22.72 -19.71
C ASN A 637 21.64 21.46 -19.20
N ALA A 638 20.43 21.16 -19.65
CA ALA A 638 19.73 19.95 -19.23
C ALA A 638 20.50 18.69 -19.70
N PRO A 639 20.52 17.61 -18.88
CA PRO A 639 21.10 16.35 -19.29
C PRO A 639 20.52 15.84 -20.61
N ALA A 640 21.38 15.37 -21.52
CA ALA A 640 20.97 14.91 -22.84
C ALA A 640 19.88 13.82 -22.78
N GLU A 641 19.98 12.91 -21.80
CA GLU A 641 18.97 11.87 -21.57
C GLU A 641 17.59 12.44 -21.22
N PHE A 642 17.55 13.53 -20.46
CA PHE A 642 16.28 14.18 -20.13
C PHE A 642 15.67 14.85 -21.38
N VAL A 643 16.50 15.48 -22.21
CA VAL A 643 16.03 16.06 -23.49
C VAL A 643 15.46 14.95 -24.38
N GLU A 644 16.15 13.82 -24.51
CA GLU A 644 15.69 12.64 -25.27
C GLU A 644 14.34 12.13 -24.75
N LEU A 645 14.14 12.09 -23.44
CA LEU A 645 12.89 11.69 -22.81
C LEU A 645 11.71 12.59 -23.24
N ILE A 646 11.90 13.91 -23.23
CA ILE A 646 10.86 14.86 -23.65
C ILE A 646 10.62 14.78 -25.16
N GLU A 647 11.66 14.61 -25.96
CA GLU A 647 11.54 14.40 -27.40
C GLU A 647 10.74 13.14 -27.72
N LEU A 648 10.95 12.04 -26.98
CA LEU A 648 10.19 10.81 -27.15
C LEU A 648 8.69 11.01 -26.87
N VAL A 649 8.34 11.78 -25.84
CA VAL A 649 6.95 12.16 -25.56
C VAL A 649 6.38 12.99 -26.72
N ARG A 650 7.10 14.02 -27.17
CA ARG A 650 6.66 14.89 -28.28
C ARG A 650 6.48 14.12 -29.58
N GLN A 651 7.37 13.20 -29.90
CA GLN A 651 7.26 12.33 -31.08
C GLN A 651 6.03 11.42 -31.02
N CYS A 652 5.67 10.92 -29.85
CA CYS A 652 4.56 9.98 -29.69
C CYS A 652 3.19 10.66 -29.48
N GLU A 653 3.16 11.83 -28.85
CA GLU A 653 1.93 12.47 -28.35
C GLU A 653 1.71 13.89 -28.89
N GLY A 654 2.68 14.44 -29.64
CA GLY A 654 2.68 15.82 -30.11
C GLY A 654 3.22 16.78 -29.05
N ALA A 655 2.34 17.25 -28.16
CA ALA A 655 2.73 18.13 -27.07
C ALA A 655 3.03 17.34 -25.79
N CYS A 656 4.11 17.72 -25.10
CA CYS A 656 4.44 17.21 -23.77
C CYS A 656 3.64 17.99 -22.73
N TYR A 657 2.48 17.45 -22.34
CA TYR A 657 1.63 18.07 -21.32
C TYR A 657 2.16 17.82 -19.91
N VAL A 658 1.81 18.70 -18.98
CA VAL A 658 1.91 18.46 -17.55
C VAL A 658 0.52 18.12 -17.04
N ARG A 659 0.38 16.96 -16.40
CA ARG A 659 -0.93 16.39 -16.01
C ARG A 659 -1.14 16.44 -14.51
N GLU A 660 -0.24 15.85 -13.74
CA GLU A 660 -0.43 15.64 -12.30
C GLU A 660 0.36 16.66 -11.48
N LEU A 661 -0.21 17.05 -10.34
CA LEU A 661 0.50 17.64 -9.21
C LEU A 661 0.51 16.59 -8.09
N GLY A 662 1.70 16.15 -7.70
CA GLY A 662 1.90 15.30 -6.54
C GLY A 662 2.63 16.04 -5.43
N ILE A 663 2.15 15.85 -4.20
CA ILE A 663 2.78 16.35 -2.98
C ILE A 663 3.10 15.13 -2.12
N GLY A 664 4.36 14.74 -2.09
CA GLY A 664 4.81 13.64 -1.24
C GLY A 664 4.95 14.11 0.21
N LEU A 665 4.71 13.19 1.13
CA LEU A 665 4.61 13.47 2.56
C LEU A 665 5.73 12.79 3.36
N SER A 666 6.44 11.82 2.79
CA SER A 666 7.41 11.00 3.52
C SER A 666 8.67 11.80 3.91
N PRO A 667 8.98 11.90 5.21
CA PRO A 667 10.18 12.56 5.70
C PRO A 667 11.47 11.74 5.46
N HIS A 668 11.32 10.49 5.01
CA HIS A 668 12.40 9.53 4.91
C HIS A 668 12.99 9.40 3.50
N VAL A 669 12.40 10.09 2.53
CA VAL A 669 12.82 10.07 1.12
C VAL A 669 12.91 11.50 0.61
N GLY A 670 13.89 11.79 -0.22
CA GLY A 670 14.08 13.11 -0.85
C GLY A 670 15.49 13.32 -1.37
N LYS A 671 15.85 14.57 -1.65
CA LYS A 671 17.14 14.94 -2.29
C LYS A 671 18.39 14.41 -1.58
N GLY A 672 18.34 14.24 -0.25
CA GLY A 672 19.42 13.64 0.55
C GLY A 672 19.22 12.18 0.95
N ARG A 673 18.10 11.56 0.56
CA ARG A 673 17.71 10.18 0.89
C ARG A 673 17.01 9.58 -0.33
N VAL A 674 17.80 9.27 -1.35
CA VAL A 674 17.28 8.82 -2.64
C VAL A 674 16.97 7.32 -2.59
N VAL A 675 15.88 6.93 -3.24
CA VAL A 675 15.58 5.55 -3.60
C VAL A 675 15.40 5.49 -5.11
N SER A 676 15.86 4.41 -5.74
CA SER A 676 15.93 4.30 -7.20
C SER A 676 14.56 4.04 -7.85
N ASP A 677 13.59 3.51 -7.10
CA ASP A 677 12.22 3.32 -7.60
C ASP A 677 11.45 4.64 -7.60
N VAL A 678 10.88 4.99 -8.77
CA VAL A 678 10.15 6.25 -8.97
C VAL A 678 8.88 6.30 -8.12
N THR A 679 8.12 5.21 -8.06
CA THR A 679 6.86 5.15 -7.28
C THR A 679 7.10 5.29 -5.79
N ALA A 680 8.20 4.75 -5.27
CA ALA A 680 8.62 4.99 -3.90
C ALA A 680 9.11 6.44 -3.71
N PHE A 681 9.83 7.00 -4.68
CA PHE A 681 10.37 8.35 -4.61
C PHE A 681 9.32 9.46 -4.74
N GLU A 682 8.18 9.21 -5.40
CA GLU A 682 6.98 10.08 -5.38
C GLU A 682 6.48 10.39 -3.97
N ARG A 683 6.83 9.57 -2.97
CA ARG A 683 6.49 9.84 -1.56
C ARG A 683 7.39 10.85 -0.90
N GLN A 684 8.48 11.30 -1.52
CA GLN A 684 9.41 12.26 -0.94
C GLN A 684 8.72 13.54 -0.46
N PHE A 685 9.10 14.06 0.71
CA PHE A 685 8.53 15.31 1.22
C PHE A 685 8.90 16.50 0.31
N GLY A 686 7.99 16.85 -0.58
CA GLY A 686 8.22 17.80 -1.67
C GLY A 686 7.16 17.69 -2.76
N VAL A 687 7.49 18.20 -3.95
CA VAL A 687 6.56 18.26 -5.09
C VAL A 687 7.10 17.50 -6.29
N HIS A 688 6.25 16.75 -6.96
CA HIS A 688 6.48 16.23 -8.32
C HIS A 688 5.34 16.60 -9.25
N VAL A 689 5.63 16.57 -10.54
CA VAL A 689 4.62 16.73 -11.60
C VAL A 689 4.80 15.66 -12.65
N SER A 690 3.70 15.21 -13.26
CA SER A 690 3.76 14.18 -14.30
C SER A 690 3.73 14.79 -15.70
N LEU A 691 4.63 14.31 -16.56
CA LEU A 691 4.76 14.71 -17.96
C LEU A 691 4.16 13.66 -18.90
N GLY A 692 3.58 14.13 -20.02
CA GLY A 692 2.87 13.32 -21.00
C GLY A 692 1.34 13.46 -20.89
N GLN A 693 0.59 12.83 -21.77
CA GLN A 693 -0.87 12.91 -21.80
C GLN A 693 -1.56 11.84 -20.97
N ARG A 694 -0.85 10.81 -20.49
CA ARG A 694 -1.47 9.69 -19.77
C ARG A 694 -1.63 10.02 -18.30
N HIS A 695 -2.84 9.76 -17.78
CA HIS A 695 -3.11 9.81 -16.35
C HIS A 695 -4.04 8.65 -15.95
N PRO A 696 -3.67 7.83 -14.95
CA PRO A 696 -4.48 6.67 -14.57
C PRO A 696 -5.81 7.01 -13.89
N LEU A 697 -5.89 8.16 -13.21
CA LEU A 697 -6.97 8.50 -12.28
C LEU A 697 -7.94 9.52 -12.86
N PHE A 698 -7.44 10.72 -13.20
CA PHE A 698 -8.27 11.83 -13.64
C PHE A 698 -8.59 11.79 -15.15
N VAL A 699 -9.79 12.26 -15.48
CA VAL A 699 -10.29 12.41 -16.86
C VAL A 699 -10.71 13.84 -17.05
N LYS A 700 -10.17 14.49 -18.08
CA LYS A 700 -10.45 15.89 -18.37
C LYS A 700 -11.82 16.04 -19.02
N GLN A 701 -12.59 17.00 -18.52
CA GLN A 701 -13.95 17.28 -18.96
C GLN A 701 -14.02 18.67 -19.58
N ALA A 702 -15.03 18.92 -20.41
CA ALA A 702 -15.19 20.21 -21.09
C ALA A 702 -15.78 21.33 -20.19
N VAL A 703 -16.44 20.96 -19.09
CA VAL A 703 -17.15 21.88 -18.18
C VAL A 703 -17.10 21.34 -16.75
N LYS A 704 -16.92 22.24 -15.77
CA LYS A 704 -17.04 21.89 -14.34
C LYS A 704 -18.52 21.79 -13.98
N ARG A 705 -18.84 20.88 -13.07
CA ARG A 705 -20.20 20.72 -12.53
C ARG A 705 -20.19 20.88 -11.03
N ASN A 706 -21.28 21.44 -10.53
CA ASN A 706 -21.59 21.50 -9.11
C ASN A 706 -21.90 20.09 -8.56
N PRO A 707 -21.92 19.92 -7.21
CA PRO A 707 -22.28 18.65 -6.57
C PRO A 707 -23.65 18.12 -6.99
N ASP A 708 -24.61 18.99 -7.26
CA ASP A 708 -25.95 18.66 -7.75
C ASP A 708 -26.02 18.32 -9.26
N SER A 709 -24.86 18.22 -9.93
CA SER A 709 -24.68 18.01 -11.37
C SER A 709 -25.08 19.17 -12.28
N THR A 710 -25.49 20.32 -11.74
CA THR A 710 -25.66 21.55 -12.55
C THR A 710 -24.32 22.04 -13.09
N ILE A 711 -24.34 22.83 -14.17
CA ILE A 711 -23.13 23.36 -14.78
C ILE A 711 -22.65 24.55 -13.95
N ALA A 712 -21.37 24.57 -13.60
CA ALA A 712 -20.76 25.71 -12.90
C ALA A 712 -20.70 26.92 -13.86
N THR A 713 -20.98 28.12 -13.36
CA THR A 713 -21.13 29.34 -14.17
C THR A 713 -20.22 30.43 -13.66
N ALA A 714 -19.61 31.24 -14.53
CA ALA A 714 -18.81 32.39 -14.14
C ALA A 714 -19.65 33.54 -13.51
N THR A 715 -19.15 34.23 -12.50
CA THR A 715 -19.77 35.43 -11.91
C THR A 715 -19.59 36.69 -12.76
N ALA A 716 -20.66 37.48 -12.81
CA ALA A 716 -20.97 38.41 -13.89
C ALA A 716 -20.41 39.84 -13.72
N ALA A 717 -19.12 40.05 -13.99
CA ALA A 717 -18.66 41.38 -14.46
C ALA A 717 -18.81 41.53 -15.99
N ALA A 718 -19.01 40.43 -16.74
CA ALA A 718 -19.38 40.47 -18.16
C ALA A 718 -20.00 39.14 -18.64
N GLY A 719 -21.33 39.05 -18.73
CA GLY A 719 -22.03 37.99 -19.49
C GLY A 719 -21.90 36.56 -18.94
N GLY A 720 -22.81 36.16 -18.04
CA GLY A 720 -22.84 34.84 -17.41
C GLY A 720 -22.77 33.68 -18.42
N GLY A 721 -21.62 32.99 -18.43
CA GLY A 721 -21.36 31.81 -19.24
C GLY A 721 -20.90 30.63 -18.37
N GLU A 722 -21.02 29.42 -18.91
CA GLU A 722 -20.52 28.19 -18.29
C GLU A 722 -19.00 28.28 -18.08
N LEU A 723 -18.50 27.75 -16.95
CA LEU A 723 -17.07 27.60 -16.74
C LEU A 723 -16.53 26.51 -17.69
N ARG A 724 -16.04 26.95 -18.85
CA ARG A 724 -15.51 26.09 -19.91
C ARG A 724 -14.02 25.91 -19.79
N VAL A 725 -13.57 24.69 -20.06
CA VAL A 725 -12.16 24.35 -20.20
C VAL A 725 -11.66 24.85 -21.55
N GLU A 726 -10.66 25.73 -21.54
CA GLU A 726 -9.96 26.19 -22.75
C GLU A 726 -8.91 25.17 -23.22
N GLY A 727 -8.39 24.37 -22.29
CA GLY A 727 -7.40 23.33 -22.52
C GLY A 727 -7.96 22.05 -23.17
N PRO A 728 -7.09 21.05 -23.37
CA PRO A 728 -7.47 19.81 -24.02
C PRO A 728 -8.41 18.95 -23.16
N VAL A 729 -9.39 18.34 -23.81
CA VAL A 729 -10.23 17.28 -23.23
C VAL A 729 -9.58 15.92 -23.47
N LEU A 730 -8.97 15.38 -22.42
CA LEU A 730 -8.22 14.13 -22.43
C LEU A 730 -8.99 12.98 -21.75
N LYS A 731 -9.11 11.85 -22.45
CA LYS A 731 -9.70 10.60 -21.92
C LYS A 731 -8.69 9.87 -21.03
N ARG A 732 -9.15 8.92 -20.20
CA ARG A 732 -8.30 8.09 -19.30
C ARG A 732 -7.12 7.38 -20.00
N LYS A 733 -7.30 7.00 -21.26
CA LYS A 733 -6.25 6.33 -22.07
C LYS A 733 -5.64 7.25 -23.14
N ALA A 734 -5.82 8.56 -23.02
CA ALA A 734 -5.08 9.51 -23.83
C ALA A 734 -3.60 9.42 -23.46
N GLY A 735 -2.70 9.51 -24.43
CA GLY A 735 -1.27 9.33 -24.20
C GLY A 735 -0.83 7.89 -23.92
N LYS A 736 0.49 7.74 -23.94
CA LYS A 736 1.29 6.56 -23.65
C LYS A 736 2.18 6.79 -22.42
N TYR A 737 2.68 8.01 -22.23
CA TYR A 737 3.65 8.40 -21.22
C TYR A 737 3.01 9.11 -20.03
N HIS A 738 3.51 8.74 -18.86
CA HIS A 738 3.30 9.35 -17.56
C HIS A 738 4.67 9.30 -16.90
N ILE A 739 5.30 10.45 -16.72
CA ILE A 739 6.70 10.58 -16.34
C ILE A 739 6.80 11.59 -15.20
N ASP A 740 7.05 11.11 -13.99
CA ASP A 740 7.09 11.96 -12.81
C ASP A 740 8.45 12.63 -12.65
N VAL A 741 8.47 13.96 -12.71
CA VAL A 741 9.67 14.76 -12.47
C VAL A 741 9.56 15.48 -11.13
N PHE A 742 10.68 15.57 -10.41
CA PHE A 742 10.71 16.04 -9.02
C PHE A 742 11.23 17.47 -8.96
N LEU A 743 10.41 18.36 -8.40
CA LEU A 743 10.68 19.80 -8.38
C LEU A 743 11.47 20.21 -7.14
N ASP A 744 12.41 21.13 -7.29
CA ASP A 744 13.17 21.73 -6.18
C ASP A 744 12.33 22.81 -5.49
N ALA A 745 11.13 22.43 -5.07
CA ALA A 745 10.12 23.30 -4.48
C ALA A 745 10.55 23.74 -3.08
N ALA A 746 10.54 25.05 -2.85
CA ALA A 746 10.68 25.65 -1.54
C ALA A 746 9.31 25.79 -0.86
N ARG A 747 8.29 26.20 -1.60
CA ARG A 747 6.93 26.41 -1.07
C ARG A 747 5.85 26.05 -2.09
N LEU A 748 4.69 25.68 -1.57
CA LEU A 748 3.42 25.66 -2.29
C LEU A 748 2.48 26.66 -1.61
N GLU A 749 1.84 27.54 -2.38
CA GLU A 749 0.96 28.59 -1.86
C GLU A 749 -0.36 28.62 -2.63
N MET A 750 -1.48 28.85 -1.93
CA MET A 750 -2.79 29.05 -2.54
C MET A 750 -3.64 29.95 -1.65
N GLY A 751 -3.88 31.20 -2.09
CA GLY A 751 -4.50 32.21 -1.25
C GLY A 751 -3.71 32.45 0.05
N ALA A 752 -4.38 32.31 1.20
CA ALA A 752 -3.75 32.39 2.52
C ALA A 752 -2.99 31.12 2.93
N PHE A 753 -3.29 29.98 2.31
CA PHE A 753 -2.71 28.69 2.66
C PHE A 753 -1.31 28.49 2.05
N ALA A 754 -0.38 27.91 2.81
CA ALA A 754 0.91 27.49 2.29
C ALA A 754 1.46 26.22 2.95
N VAL A 755 2.25 25.48 2.18
CA VAL A 755 3.16 24.43 2.64
C VAL A 755 4.60 24.91 2.43
N ASP A 756 5.41 24.98 3.48
CA ASP A 756 6.81 25.41 3.41
C ASP A 756 7.76 24.20 3.54
N PHE A 757 8.25 23.72 2.38
CA PHE A 757 9.17 22.59 2.31
C PHE A 757 10.56 22.92 2.86
N THR A 758 10.92 24.21 3.00
CA THR A 758 12.21 24.64 3.57
C THR A 758 12.31 24.43 5.08
N LYS A 759 11.16 24.37 5.77
CA LYS A 759 11.10 24.02 7.20
C LYS A 759 11.43 22.55 7.43
N GLY A 760 11.15 21.72 6.43
CA GLY A 760 11.53 20.32 6.37
C GLY A 760 10.95 19.49 7.52
N VAL A 761 11.67 18.40 7.78
CA VAL A 761 11.39 17.43 8.83
C VAL A 761 12.11 17.87 10.10
N ARG A 762 11.50 17.64 11.26
CA ARG A 762 12.16 17.90 12.54
C ARG A 762 13.41 17.03 12.62
N SER A 763 14.55 17.64 12.93
CA SER A 763 15.79 16.91 13.17
C SER A 763 15.59 15.97 14.35
N THR A 764 15.39 14.69 14.08
CA THR A 764 15.61 13.66 15.09
C THR A 764 17.11 13.63 15.31
N GLN A 765 17.57 13.87 16.55
CA GLN A 765 18.90 13.41 16.95
C GLN A 765 19.05 11.94 16.50
N PRO A 766 20.27 11.48 16.16
CA PRO A 766 20.48 10.09 15.76
C PRO A 766 19.78 9.18 16.77
N ASP A 767 18.96 8.26 16.27
CA ASP A 767 18.10 7.35 17.02
C ASP A 767 18.92 6.47 17.99
N THR A 768 19.37 7.03 19.11
CA THR A 768 19.51 6.27 20.34
C THR A 768 18.09 6.06 20.84
N VAL A 769 17.45 4.99 20.36
CA VAL A 769 16.33 4.38 21.07
C VAL A 769 16.85 4.16 22.49
N ALA A 770 16.27 4.91 23.44
CA ALA A 770 16.46 4.65 24.85
C ALA A 770 16.04 3.19 25.07
N VAL A 771 17.03 2.34 25.28
CA VAL A 771 16.86 1.01 25.84
C VAL A 771 16.34 1.23 27.26
N ASN A 772 15.03 1.28 27.40
CA ASN A 772 14.33 1.10 28.65
C ASN A 772 13.27 0.02 28.42
N VAL A 773 13.72 -1.23 28.44
CA VAL A 773 13.35 -2.36 29.31
C VAL A 773 14.02 -3.62 28.74
#